data_AF-A0A2N8HAM1-F1
#
_entry.id   AF-A0A2N8HAM1-F1
#
_cell.length_a   1.000
_cell.length_b   1.000
_cell.length_c   1.000
_cell.angle_alpha   90.00
_cell.angle_beta   90.00
_cell.angle_gamma   90.00
#
_symmetry.space_group_name_H-M   'P 1'
#
loop_
_entity.id
_entity.type
_entity.pdbx_description
1 polymer ?
#
loop_
_entity_poly.entity_id
_entity_poly.type
_entity_poly.pdbx_seq_one_letter_code
_entity_poly.pdbx_strand_id
1 'polypeptide(L)'
;MTLSSLRPGDLRPELLSPAGDMECARAAVANGADAIYFGLDRFNARLRANNFTLDSLPELMRFLHAHGVKGYVTMNTLIFTSELKDALDYLGHLNAAGVDGVIVQDIGLARCLTEWGRQDAAMKLELHASTQMTLTSPAGLDFASGFLDLKQAVLARELSLKEIGECARHTDIPLEVFVHGALCVAYSGQCLTSESLGQRSANRGECAQACRLPYTLIVNGKQVPLGEKRYLLSPQDLCAIDRIPDLVRLGVKSYKIEGRLKSPEYVAAVTAAYRKALDAACAGLPVDGMVTARDRYALEMVFSRGFSTGWLDGTDHPRLTHGRHGKKRGAYAGVIVDSGQGWLDIRPEGEVPLAPGDGFVIDAGEDRNEEQGGRIWKVQRNRLFFHGKASRIDWNRVKPGQKLWKTDDPALNAELKKMREHLPEAATPLHLTCTGAAGEPLTVSCPEYGCSVQSAQPLQTAEKRPLTPETLEQQLGRLGGTGFRLDSCECRLREGLMLPLSVLNQTRRALVERIQAVRQERETSAPPSRLPAPFALPALPTGTAAPDTSPLLSVLCRRVEQIPAALDSGADAVYLDFEDIRDYAAGVEAVRENEKYAPVFLATPRIQKPSETGYFKLMERAEPDGVLIRNLGAAQYFRHSPLRRIGDFSLNVANPYSAAILKEQGNLECLTISYDLNAGQVADLLRSAPPEWFELTLHQHMPMFHMEHCVFCTFLSGGTSYKNCGRPCEQYRVQLRDRVGQLHPLLADAGCRNTLFNGRAQTGAGFFRDFRRQGLSRFRVELLDDSPDKARLLVSRYRGLLDGSCTAARLIRELDVAEQLGTTEGTLRPR
;
A
#
# COMPACT_ATOMS: atom_id res chain seq x y z
N MET A 1 5.00 29.54 3.52
CA MET A 1 4.56 28.98 4.81
C MET A 1 5.10 27.56 4.89
N THR A 2 5.91 27.24 5.88
CA THR A 2 6.36 25.86 6.14
C THR A 2 5.20 25.07 6.74
N LEU A 3 5.04 23.79 6.41
CA LEU A 3 3.95 22.96 6.95
C LEU A 3 3.98 22.87 8.49
N SER A 4 5.16 23.01 9.09
CA SER A 4 5.36 23.20 10.54
C SER A 4 4.63 24.41 11.17
N SER A 5 4.16 25.37 10.38
CA SER A 5 3.40 26.53 10.85
C SER A 5 1.87 26.34 10.81
N LEU A 6 1.40 25.27 10.16
CA LEU A 6 -0.01 24.91 10.07
C LEU A 6 -0.41 24.10 11.30
N ARG A 7 -1.48 24.51 11.98
CA ARG A 7 -2.09 23.75 13.06
C ARG A 7 -2.67 22.45 12.50
N PRO A 8 -2.70 21.36 13.28
CA PRO A 8 -3.42 20.16 12.86
C PRO A 8 -4.89 20.50 12.57
N GLY A 9 -5.32 20.32 11.31
CA GLY A 9 -6.62 20.75 10.80
C GLY A 9 -6.59 21.88 9.75
N ASP A 10 -5.47 22.58 9.57
CA ASP A 10 -5.37 23.68 8.59
C ASP A 10 -5.22 23.19 7.12
N LEU A 11 -4.96 21.89 6.91
CA LEU A 11 -4.94 21.28 5.58
C LEU A 11 -6.33 20.76 5.24
N ARG A 12 -6.93 21.27 4.15
CA ARG A 12 -8.16 20.69 3.57
C ARG A 12 -7.94 19.19 3.28
N PRO A 13 -8.66 18.26 3.94
CA PRO A 13 -8.53 16.83 3.71
C PRO A 13 -8.93 16.45 2.28
N GLU A 14 -8.17 15.54 1.67
CA GLU A 14 -8.47 14.92 0.39
C GLU A 14 -9.06 13.52 0.61
N LEU A 15 -10.27 13.27 0.13
CA LEU A 15 -10.83 11.91 0.05
C LEU A 15 -10.42 11.26 -1.26
N LEU A 16 -9.56 10.23 -1.17
CA LEU A 16 -9.02 9.52 -2.32
C LEU A 16 -9.73 8.18 -2.55
N SER A 17 -10.58 8.14 -3.58
CA SER A 17 -11.40 6.96 -3.92
C SER A 17 -10.76 6.09 -5.02
N PRO A 18 -11.02 4.77 -5.02
CA PRO A 18 -10.55 3.88 -6.08
C PRO A 18 -11.44 3.96 -7.32
N ALA A 19 -10.85 3.82 -8.50
CA ALA A 19 -11.59 3.54 -9.72
C ALA A 19 -10.93 2.41 -10.52
N GLY A 20 -11.72 1.37 -10.84
CA GLY A 20 -11.31 0.28 -11.73
C GLY A 20 -11.74 0.49 -13.19
N ASP A 21 -12.75 1.34 -13.41
CA ASP A 21 -13.35 1.68 -14.70
C ASP A 21 -14.12 3.02 -14.60
N MET A 22 -14.68 3.47 -15.72
CA MET A 22 -15.41 4.75 -15.82
C MET A 22 -16.65 4.80 -14.92
N GLU A 23 -17.35 3.67 -14.70
CA GLU A 23 -18.52 3.62 -13.82
C GLU A 23 -18.12 3.83 -12.35
N CYS A 24 -16.99 3.26 -11.93
CA CYS A 24 -16.41 3.53 -10.62
C CYS A 24 -15.95 4.98 -10.48
N ALA A 25 -15.34 5.56 -11.53
CA ALA A 25 -14.93 6.96 -11.52
C ALA A 25 -16.14 7.90 -11.35
N ARG A 26 -17.23 7.68 -12.10
CA ARG A 26 -18.50 8.41 -11.94
C ARG A 26 -19.07 8.25 -10.53
N ALA A 27 -19.07 7.03 -9.99
CA ALA A 27 -19.54 6.77 -8.63
C ALA A 27 -18.72 7.52 -7.57
N ALA A 28 -17.40 7.56 -7.70
CA ALA A 28 -16.53 8.32 -6.79
C ALA A 28 -16.83 9.82 -6.85
N VAL A 29 -16.88 10.40 -8.05
CA VAL A 29 -17.15 11.84 -8.27
C VAL A 29 -18.53 12.22 -7.72
N ALA A 30 -19.57 11.44 -8.03
CA ALA A 30 -20.94 11.69 -7.58
C ALA A 30 -21.09 11.69 -6.05
N ASN A 31 -20.21 10.99 -5.34
CA ASN A 31 -20.30 10.79 -3.89
C ASN A 31 -19.26 11.59 -3.10
N GLY A 32 -18.58 12.55 -3.74
CA GLY A 32 -17.74 13.55 -3.05
C GLY A 32 -16.27 13.16 -2.90
N ALA A 33 -15.72 12.35 -3.81
CA ALA A 33 -14.28 12.17 -3.89
C ALA A 33 -13.59 13.47 -4.34
N ASP A 34 -12.50 13.84 -3.67
CA ASP A 34 -11.64 14.96 -4.07
C ASP A 34 -10.60 14.51 -5.12
N ALA A 35 -10.23 13.24 -5.09
CA ALA A 35 -9.35 12.60 -6.05
C ALA A 35 -9.74 11.14 -6.26
N ILE A 36 -9.38 10.58 -7.40
CA ILE A 36 -9.40 9.13 -7.63
C ILE A 36 -8.00 8.59 -7.92
N TYR A 37 -7.75 7.34 -7.53
CA TYR A 37 -6.60 6.58 -8.02
C TYR A 37 -7.03 5.37 -8.83
N PHE A 38 -6.30 5.12 -9.91
CA PHE A 38 -6.60 4.05 -10.86
C PHE A 38 -5.34 3.41 -11.42
N GLY A 39 -5.48 2.19 -11.94
CA GLY A 39 -4.43 1.49 -12.65
C GLY A 39 -4.69 1.53 -14.15
N LEU A 40 -3.62 1.38 -14.92
CA LEU A 40 -3.71 1.13 -16.34
C LEU A 40 -3.37 -0.33 -16.67
N ASP A 41 -3.07 -0.65 -17.92
CA ASP A 41 -2.77 -2.00 -18.40
C ASP A 41 -1.39 -2.53 -17.96
N ARG A 42 -0.46 -1.65 -17.58
CA ARG A 42 0.93 -2.01 -17.19
C ARG A 42 1.33 -1.43 -15.83
N PHE A 43 2.44 -1.93 -15.28
CA PHE A 43 3.17 -1.39 -14.12
C PHE A 43 2.36 -1.14 -12.83
N ASN A 44 1.26 -1.86 -12.60
CA ASN A 44 0.41 -1.67 -11.42
C ASN A 44 0.13 -2.97 -10.67
N ALA A 45 -0.05 -2.87 -9.36
CA ALA A 45 -0.21 -4.03 -8.48
C ALA A 45 -1.60 -4.70 -8.54
N ARG A 46 -2.44 -4.40 -9.54
CA ARG A 46 -3.75 -5.05 -9.76
C ARG A 46 -4.01 -5.29 -11.25
N LEU A 47 -3.15 -6.10 -11.88
CA LEU A 47 -3.29 -6.50 -13.29
C LEU A 47 -4.62 -7.19 -13.63
N ARG A 48 -5.36 -7.69 -12.62
CA ARG A 48 -6.68 -8.33 -12.78
C ARG A 48 -7.87 -7.38 -12.72
N ALA A 49 -7.67 -6.08 -12.48
CA ALA A 49 -8.75 -5.11 -12.60
C ALA A 49 -9.04 -4.83 -14.08
N ASN A 50 -10.24 -4.33 -14.39
CA ASN A 50 -10.57 -3.89 -15.75
C ASN A 50 -9.50 -2.90 -16.26
N ASN A 51 -9.13 -1.96 -15.38
CA ASN A 51 -8.13 -0.90 -15.59
C ASN A 51 -8.48 0.01 -16.78
N PHE A 52 -7.93 1.21 -16.78
CA PHE A 52 -8.01 2.09 -17.95
C PHE A 52 -6.87 1.76 -18.92
N THR A 53 -6.91 2.34 -20.11
CA THR A 53 -5.87 2.23 -21.14
C THR A 53 -5.31 3.62 -21.45
N LEU A 54 -4.16 3.70 -22.12
CA LEU A 54 -3.64 4.98 -22.59
C LEU A 54 -4.63 5.71 -23.51
N ASP A 55 -5.41 4.98 -24.31
CA ASP A 55 -6.40 5.56 -25.24
C ASP A 55 -7.61 6.18 -24.52
N SER A 56 -8.05 5.56 -23.42
CA SER A 56 -9.19 6.05 -22.62
C SER A 56 -8.80 7.14 -21.62
N LEU A 57 -7.51 7.29 -21.35
CA LEU A 57 -6.98 8.20 -20.34
C LEU A 57 -7.34 9.68 -20.57
N PRO A 58 -7.26 10.25 -21.80
CA PRO A 58 -7.62 11.65 -22.02
C PRO A 58 -9.10 11.95 -21.74
N GLU A 59 -10.01 11.00 -22.02
CA GLU A 59 -11.42 11.14 -21.69
C GLU A 59 -11.66 11.14 -20.18
N LEU A 60 -11.03 10.19 -19.48
CA LEU A 60 -11.08 10.12 -18.02
C LEU A 60 -10.58 11.40 -17.37
N MET A 61 -9.39 11.88 -17.73
CA MET A 61 -8.82 13.08 -17.12
C MET A 61 -9.68 14.32 -17.39
N ARG A 62 -10.21 14.47 -18.61
CA ARG A 62 -11.16 15.55 -18.93
C ARG A 62 -12.41 15.49 -18.06
N PHE A 63 -12.96 14.30 -17.85
CA PHE A 63 -14.12 14.09 -16.98
C PHE A 63 -13.79 14.50 -15.54
N LEU A 64 -12.66 14.05 -14.98
CA LEU A 64 -12.27 14.35 -13.59
C LEU A 64 -12.06 15.84 -13.37
N HIS A 65 -11.24 16.48 -14.22
CA HIS A 65 -10.91 17.90 -14.10
C HIS A 65 -12.13 18.81 -14.29
N ALA A 66 -13.09 18.42 -15.15
CA ALA A 66 -14.35 19.16 -15.29
C ALA A 66 -15.15 19.20 -13.97
N HIS A 67 -15.00 18.21 -13.10
CA HIS A 67 -15.66 18.13 -11.79
C HIS A 67 -14.73 18.55 -10.64
N GLY A 68 -13.55 19.10 -10.92
CA GLY A 68 -12.58 19.51 -9.90
C GLY A 68 -11.96 18.34 -9.13
N VAL A 69 -12.00 17.12 -9.69
CA VAL A 69 -11.45 15.91 -9.10
C VAL A 69 -10.09 15.61 -9.74
N LYS A 70 -9.09 15.24 -8.92
CA LYS A 70 -7.76 14.85 -9.40
C LYS A 70 -7.70 13.37 -9.78
N GLY A 71 -6.82 13.01 -10.70
CA GLY A 71 -6.56 11.64 -11.12
C GLY A 71 -5.12 11.20 -10.87
N TYR A 72 -4.92 10.17 -10.05
CA TYR A 72 -3.62 9.58 -9.75
C TYR A 72 -3.45 8.17 -10.35
N VAL A 73 -2.40 7.96 -11.14
CA VAL A 73 -2.11 6.67 -11.76
C VAL A 73 -1.18 5.85 -10.89
N THR A 74 -1.52 4.58 -10.65
CA THR A 74 -0.61 3.68 -9.91
C THR A 74 0.46 3.11 -10.84
N MET A 75 1.73 3.42 -10.57
CA MET A 75 2.93 2.77 -11.12
C MET A 75 3.68 2.06 -9.99
N ASN A 76 2.94 1.24 -9.24
CA ASN A 76 3.33 0.76 -7.92
C ASN A 76 3.84 -0.69 -7.92
N THR A 77 4.63 -1.05 -8.92
CA THR A 77 5.35 -2.32 -8.99
C THR A 77 6.85 -2.07 -9.05
N LEU A 78 7.66 -3.09 -8.78
CA LEU A 78 9.07 -3.06 -9.15
C LEU A 78 9.21 -2.88 -10.66
N ILE A 79 10.26 -2.18 -11.10
CA ILE A 79 10.59 -2.01 -12.52
C ILE A 79 11.91 -2.73 -12.76
N PHE A 80 11.92 -3.68 -13.70
CA PHE A 80 13.14 -4.38 -14.06
C PHE A 80 13.97 -3.59 -15.07
N THR A 81 15.26 -3.88 -15.14
CA THR A 81 16.20 -3.18 -16.03
C THR A 81 15.72 -3.07 -17.48
N SER A 82 15.24 -4.17 -18.06
CA SER A 82 14.71 -4.20 -19.43
C SER A 82 13.38 -3.49 -19.62
N GLU A 83 12.69 -3.12 -18.54
CA GLU A 83 11.39 -2.43 -18.54
C GLU A 83 11.53 -0.91 -18.32
N LEU A 84 12.71 -0.41 -17.95
CA LEU A 84 12.92 0.99 -17.58
C LEU A 84 12.54 1.96 -18.69
N LYS A 85 12.99 1.70 -19.92
CA LYS A 85 12.68 2.57 -21.07
C LYS A 85 11.17 2.68 -21.26
N ASP A 86 10.49 1.54 -21.28
CA ASP A 86 9.04 1.48 -21.45
C ASP A 86 8.30 2.20 -20.32
N ALA A 87 8.76 2.06 -19.06
CA ALA A 87 8.17 2.74 -17.92
C ALA A 87 8.31 4.28 -18.02
N LEU A 88 9.43 4.78 -18.55
CA LEU A 88 9.66 6.21 -18.77
C LEU A 88 8.82 6.75 -19.93
N ASP A 89 8.75 6.02 -21.04
CA ASP A 89 7.86 6.35 -22.14
C ASP A 89 6.40 6.43 -21.65
N TYR A 90 6.01 5.47 -20.78
CA TYR A 90 4.70 5.46 -20.14
C TYR A 90 4.44 6.72 -19.32
N LEU A 91 5.37 7.15 -18.46
CA LEU A 91 5.27 8.41 -17.70
C LEU A 91 5.08 9.62 -18.63
N GLY A 92 5.77 9.65 -19.77
CA GLY A 92 5.60 10.69 -20.79
C GLY A 92 4.17 10.77 -21.32
N HIS A 93 3.53 9.62 -21.58
CA HIS A 93 2.13 9.55 -21.98
C HIS A 93 1.16 10.00 -20.88
N LEU A 94 1.42 9.62 -19.62
CA LEU A 94 0.60 10.06 -18.47
C LEU A 94 0.64 11.58 -18.31
N ASN A 95 1.84 12.16 -18.40
CA ASN A 95 2.02 13.62 -18.35
C ASN A 95 1.26 14.32 -19.48
N ALA A 96 1.36 13.80 -20.72
CA ALA A 96 0.69 14.37 -21.88
C ALA A 96 -0.84 14.26 -21.82
N ALA A 97 -1.38 13.27 -21.11
CA ALA A 97 -2.82 13.12 -20.88
C ALA A 97 -3.36 13.99 -19.73
N GLY A 98 -2.49 14.71 -19.02
CA GLY A 98 -2.86 15.60 -17.91
C GLY A 98 -3.11 14.87 -16.60
N VAL A 99 -2.55 13.67 -16.39
CA VAL A 99 -2.59 12.99 -15.08
C VAL A 99 -1.97 13.90 -14.02
N ASP A 100 -2.58 13.98 -12.83
CA ASP A 100 -2.11 14.89 -11.77
C ASP A 100 -0.90 14.34 -11.02
N GLY A 101 -0.83 13.01 -10.86
CA GLY A 101 0.26 12.37 -10.14
C GLY A 101 0.37 10.87 -10.35
N VAL A 102 1.51 10.32 -9.99
CA VAL A 102 1.79 8.88 -10.05
C VAL A 102 2.17 8.33 -8.68
N ILE A 103 1.61 7.17 -8.34
CA ILE A 103 1.86 6.47 -7.08
C ILE A 103 2.90 5.37 -7.36
N VAL A 104 4.15 5.59 -6.95
CA VAL A 104 5.32 4.82 -7.38
C VAL A 104 5.90 3.97 -6.24
N GLN A 105 6.25 2.71 -6.53
CA GLN A 105 7.00 1.84 -5.61
C GLN A 105 8.50 1.92 -5.87
N ASP A 106 8.90 1.76 -7.13
CA ASP A 106 10.30 1.58 -7.50
C ASP A 106 11.09 2.89 -7.32
N ILE A 107 12.06 2.89 -6.40
CA ILE A 107 12.85 4.08 -6.07
C ILE A 107 13.69 4.56 -7.26
N GLY A 108 14.10 3.66 -8.16
CA GLY A 108 14.80 3.99 -9.40
C GLY A 108 13.92 4.78 -10.36
N LEU A 109 12.69 4.32 -10.59
CA LEU A 109 11.69 5.06 -11.39
C LEU A 109 11.35 6.41 -10.75
N ALA A 110 11.19 6.44 -9.43
CA ALA A 110 10.92 7.67 -8.68
C ALA A 110 12.06 8.71 -8.82
N ARG A 111 13.32 8.28 -8.80
CA ARG A 111 14.48 9.16 -9.10
C ARG A 111 14.41 9.67 -10.53
N CYS A 112 14.14 8.80 -11.50
CA CYS A 112 14.07 9.22 -12.90
C CYS A 112 12.99 10.30 -13.10
N LEU A 113 11.80 10.14 -12.49
CA LEU A 113 10.76 11.16 -12.53
C LEU A 113 11.18 12.46 -11.85
N THR A 114 11.84 12.37 -10.69
CA THR A 114 12.37 13.55 -9.97
C THR A 114 13.37 14.33 -10.82
N GLU A 115 14.33 13.64 -11.45
CA GLU A 115 15.34 14.27 -12.31
C GLU A 115 14.72 14.83 -13.59
N TRP A 116 13.77 14.13 -14.20
CA TRP A 116 13.06 14.62 -15.36
C TRP A 116 12.28 15.91 -15.03
N GLY A 117 11.56 15.94 -13.91
CA GLY A 117 10.86 17.14 -13.43
C GLY A 117 11.79 18.34 -13.16
N ARG A 118 13.03 18.09 -12.74
CA ARG A 118 14.05 19.14 -12.56
C ARG A 118 14.59 19.67 -13.88
N GLN A 119 14.72 18.82 -14.89
CA GLN A 119 15.30 19.17 -16.19
C GLN A 119 14.28 19.76 -17.16
N ASP A 120 13.02 19.32 -17.08
CA ASP A 120 11.95 19.72 -17.99
C ASP A 120 10.74 20.24 -17.21
N ALA A 121 10.53 21.56 -17.26
CA ALA A 121 9.40 22.20 -16.61
C ALA A 121 8.03 21.77 -17.21
N ALA A 122 7.99 21.11 -18.36
CA ALA A 122 6.77 20.52 -18.93
C ALA A 122 6.34 19.23 -18.24
N MET A 123 7.21 18.60 -17.44
CA MET A 123 6.85 17.46 -16.61
C MET A 123 6.09 17.97 -15.37
N LYS A 124 4.79 17.66 -15.30
CA LYS A 124 3.85 18.13 -14.26
C LYS A 124 3.39 17.04 -13.31
N LEU A 125 3.72 15.77 -13.57
CA LEU A 125 3.32 14.65 -12.72
C LEU A 125 3.87 14.82 -11.29
N GLU A 126 2.98 14.83 -10.31
CA GLU A 126 3.38 14.70 -8.91
C GLU A 126 3.90 13.28 -8.62
N LEU A 127 4.97 13.17 -7.83
CA LEU A 127 5.47 11.90 -7.34
C LEU A 127 4.90 11.59 -5.95
N HIS A 128 4.09 10.54 -5.86
CA HIS A 128 3.55 10.03 -4.60
C HIS A 128 4.23 8.70 -4.24
N ALA A 129 4.81 8.61 -3.04
CA ALA A 129 5.43 7.37 -2.58
C ALA A 129 4.37 6.32 -2.25
N SER A 130 4.39 5.17 -2.92
CA SER A 130 3.45 4.08 -2.68
C SER A 130 3.65 3.45 -1.30
N THR A 131 2.56 2.90 -0.71
CA THR A 131 2.65 2.05 0.50
C THR A 131 3.60 0.86 0.29
N GLN A 132 3.85 0.45 -0.97
CA GLN A 132 4.83 -0.59 -1.32
C GLN A 132 6.30 -0.17 -1.17
N MET A 133 6.59 1.12 -0.92
CA MET A 133 7.92 1.57 -0.48
C MET A 133 8.19 1.25 1.01
N THR A 134 7.17 0.75 1.73
CA THR A 134 7.29 0.32 3.13
C THR A 134 7.77 1.45 4.06
N LEU A 135 7.21 2.65 3.89
CA LEU A 135 7.51 3.81 4.74
C LEU A 135 6.79 3.67 6.09
N THR A 136 7.55 3.24 7.11
CA THR A 136 7.05 2.93 8.46
C THR A 136 7.59 3.84 9.56
N SER A 137 8.52 4.74 9.27
CA SER A 137 9.17 5.59 10.29
C SER A 137 9.57 6.97 9.75
N PRO A 138 9.77 7.97 10.64
CA PRO A 138 10.34 9.27 10.27
C PRO A 138 11.65 9.14 9.49
N ALA A 139 12.59 8.32 9.98
CA ALA A 139 13.87 8.13 9.32
C ALA A 139 13.74 7.57 7.89
N GLY A 140 12.76 6.70 7.63
CA GLY A 140 12.47 6.20 6.28
C GLY A 140 11.89 7.28 5.37
N LEU A 141 11.04 8.17 5.90
CA LEU A 141 10.50 9.33 5.18
C LEU A 141 11.62 10.34 4.85
N ASP A 142 12.50 10.62 5.80
CA ASP A 142 13.65 11.51 5.64
C ASP A 142 14.62 10.97 4.59
N PHE A 143 14.89 9.66 4.61
CA PHE A 143 15.70 9.03 3.59
C PHE A 143 15.10 9.27 2.20
N ALA A 144 13.84 8.88 1.99
CA ALA A 144 13.20 8.94 0.69
C ALA A 144 13.08 10.38 0.16
N SER A 145 12.68 11.33 1.01
CA SER A 145 12.53 12.73 0.63
C SER A 145 13.83 13.51 0.46
N GLY A 146 14.93 13.03 1.06
CA GLY A 146 16.24 13.65 0.90
C GLY A 146 16.74 13.69 -0.55
N PHE A 147 16.18 12.86 -1.44
CA PHE A 147 16.57 12.82 -2.86
C PHE A 147 15.41 12.72 -3.85
N LEU A 148 14.20 12.33 -3.42
CA LEU A 148 13.00 12.31 -4.26
C LEU A 148 12.16 13.58 -4.02
N ASP A 149 11.60 14.15 -5.10
CA ASP A 149 10.63 15.26 -5.00
C ASP A 149 9.23 14.75 -4.64
N LEU A 150 9.10 14.13 -3.46
CA LEU A 150 7.84 13.57 -2.97
C LEU A 150 6.83 14.67 -2.66
N LYS A 151 5.68 14.63 -3.34
CA LYS A 151 4.53 15.51 -3.04
C LYS A 151 3.57 14.91 -2.02
N GLN A 152 3.61 13.58 -1.88
CA GLN A 152 2.79 12.84 -0.92
C GLN A 152 3.47 11.51 -0.57
N ALA A 153 3.29 11.03 0.66
CA ALA A 153 3.77 9.73 1.08
C ALA A 153 2.64 8.88 1.67
N VAL A 154 2.39 7.73 1.05
CA VAL A 154 1.43 6.74 1.54
C VAL A 154 2.10 5.87 2.60
N LEU A 155 1.67 6.02 3.85
CA LEU A 155 2.23 5.25 4.95
C LEU A 155 1.88 3.76 4.87
N ALA A 156 2.68 2.94 5.55
CA ALA A 156 2.36 1.55 5.79
C ALA A 156 1.03 1.41 6.56
N ARG A 157 0.26 0.36 6.27
CA ARG A 157 -1.09 0.14 6.84
C ARG A 157 -1.04 -0.37 8.28
N GLU A 158 0.13 -0.83 8.69
CA GLU A 158 0.42 -1.47 9.96
C GLU A 158 0.79 -0.47 11.07
N LEU A 159 0.76 0.84 10.79
CA LEU A 159 1.03 1.89 11.77
C LEU A 159 -0.21 2.24 12.59
N SER A 160 0.01 2.45 13.89
CA SER A 160 -0.99 3.00 14.81
C SER A 160 -1.13 4.52 14.70
N LEU A 161 -2.22 5.08 15.23
CA LEU A 161 -2.42 6.54 15.29
C LEU A 161 -1.25 7.25 15.98
N LYS A 162 -0.70 6.64 17.04
CA LYS A 162 0.49 7.18 17.73
C LYS A 162 1.69 7.27 16.78
N GLU A 163 1.94 6.21 16.03
CA GLU A 163 3.08 6.12 15.10
C GLU A 163 2.90 7.02 13.88
N ILE A 164 1.68 7.14 13.35
CA ILE A 164 1.33 8.11 12.32
C ILE A 164 1.59 9.53 12.83
N GLY A 165 1.20 9.84 14.07
CA GLY A 165 1.47 11.13 14.70
C GLY A 165 2.94 11.39 14.99
N GLU A 166 3.77 10.36 15.13
CA GLU A 166 5.23 10.50 15.16
C GLU A 166 5.77 10.85 13.77
N CYS A 167 5.32 10.19 12.70
CA CYS A 167 5.68 10.55 11.33
C CYS A 167 5.26 11.99 10.98
N ALA A 168 4.00 12.36 11.23
CA ALA A 168 3.44 13.67 10.89
C ALA A 168 4.18 14.84 11.54
N ARG A 169 4.78 14.64 12.73
CA ARG A 169 5.55 15.69 13.42
C ARG A 169 6.96 15.90 12.88
N HIS A 170 7.50 14.96 12.11
CA HIS A 170 8.90 14.96 11.68
C HIS A 170 9.07 15.18 10.18
N THR A 171 7.97 15.32 9.43
CA THR A 171 8.04 15.55 7.98
C THR A 171 7.11 16.66 7.55
N ASP A 172 7.57 17.46 6.58
CA ASP A 172 6.72 18.39 5.84
C ASP A 172 6.12 17.71 4.59
N ILE A 173 6.30 16.41 4.37
CA ILE A 173 5.65 15.72 3.26
C ILE A 173 4.20 15.44 3.65
N PRO A 174 3.21 15.81 2.82
CA PRO A 174 1.83 15.41 3.05
C PRO A 174 1.68 13.89 3.17
N LEU A 175 1.00 13.45 4.22
CA LEU A 175 0.81 12.02 4.52
C LEU A 175 -0.54 11.52 4.00
N GLU A 176 -0.53 10.33 3.42
CA GLU A 176 -1.71 9.57 3.00
C GLU A 176 -1.86 8.30 3.84
N VAL A 177 -3.07 8.02 4.31
CA VAL A 177 -3.39 6.84 5.15
C VAL A 177 -4.57 6.08 4.55
N PHE A 178 -4.47 4.75 4.50
CA PHE A 178 -5.62 3.91 4.16
C PHE A 178 -6.65 3.94 5.28
N VAL A 179 -7.92 4.13 4.93
CA VAL A 179 -9.02 4.23 5.90
C VAL A 179 -10.08 3.16 5.75
N HIS A 180 -10.16 2.49 4.60
CA HIS A 180 -11.16 1.47 4.36
C HIS A 180 -10.70 0.38 3.39
N GLY A 181 -11.29 -0.81 3.52
CA GLY A 181 -11.19 -1.90 2.56
C GLY A 181 -10.25 -3.04 2.98
N ALA A 182 -9.88 -3.89 2.03
CA ALA A 182 -9.19 -5.15 2.34
C ALA A 182 -7.77 -4.95 2.89
N LEU A 183 -7.49 -5.44 4.09
CA LEU A 183 -6.14 -5.47 4.66
C LEU A 183 -5.30 -6.60 4.06
N CYS A 184 -4.03 -6.29 3.81
CA CYS A 184 -3.01 -7.31 3.56
C CYS A 184 -2.50 -7.79 4.92
N VAL A 185 -2.19 -9.09 5.03
CA VAL A 185 -1.54 -9.60 6.25
C VAL A 185 -0.05 -9.27 6.26
N ALA A 186 0.58 -9.23 5.08
CA ALA A 186 1.99 -8.93 4.93
C ALA A 186 2.20 -7.44 4.65
N TYR A 187 3.34 -6.93 5.13
CA TYR A 187 3.82 -5.59 4.81
C TYR A 187 3.88 -5.38 3.28
N SER A 188 3.32 -4.26 2.83
CA SER A 188 3.26 -3.94 1.40
C SER A 188 4.66 -3.78 0.82
N GLY A 189 4.94 -4.42 -0.32
CA GLY A 189 6.27 -4.45 -0.94
C GLY A 189 7.22 -5.50 -0.36
N GLN A 190 6.78 -6.30 0.62
CA GLN A 190 7.62 -7.30 1.32
C GLN A 190 7.07 -8.74 1.21
N CYS A 191 6.07 -8.98 0.36
CA CYS A 191 5.41 -10.28 0.22
C CYS A 191 5.97 -11.07 -0.96
N LEU A 192 6.63 -12.20 -0.68
CA LEU A 192 7.23 -13.08 -1.69
C LEU A 192 6.43 -14.38 -1.89
N THR A 193 5.26 -14.51 -1.25
CA THR A 193 4.49 -15.75 -1.27
C THR A 193 4.11 -16.24 -2.68
N SER A 194 3.77 -15.32 -3.58
CA SER A 194 3.34 -15.74 -4.93
C SER A 194 4.49 -16.27 -5.77
N GLU A 195 5.71 -15.83 -5.47
CA GLU A 195 6.97 -16.27 -6.10
C GLU A 195 7.43 -17.59 -5.46
N SER A 196 7.30 -17.66 -4.13
CA SER A 196 7.63 -18.86 -3.37
C SER A 196 6.77 -20.07 -3.73
N LEU A 197 5.48 -19.86 -4.01
CA LEU A 197 4.52 -20.93 -4.29
C LEU A 197 4.23 -21.12 -5.79
N GLY A 198 4.79 -20.27 -6.65
CA GLY A 198 4.55 -20.29 -8.09
C GLY A 198 5.35 -19.24 -8.85
N GLN A 199 5.18 -19.14 -10.16
CA GLN A 199 5.99 -18.24 -10.99
C GLN A 199 5.35 -16.85 -11.14
N ARG A 200 4.88 -16.24 -10.05
CA ARG A 200 4.15 -14.96 -10.04
C ARG A 200 4.75 -14.01 -9.00
N SER A 201 4.69 -12.69 -9.19
CA SER A 201 5.09 -11.74 -8.14
C SER A 201 3.89 -11.03 -7.50
N ALA A 202 3.77 -11.15 -6.17
CA ALA A 202 2.77 -10.38 -5.41
C ALA A 202 3.09 -8.88 -5.41
N ASN A 203 4.37 -8.52 -5.46
CA ASN A 203 4.86 -7.14 -5.56
C ASN A 203 4.64 -6.53 -6.97
N ARG A 204 4.28 -7.35 -7.97
CA ARG A 204 4.00 -6.94 -9.35
C ARG A 204 2.54 -7.18 -9.79
N GLY A 205 1.63 -7.32 -8.83
CA GLY A 205 0.19 -7.36 -9.08
C GLY A 205 -0.43 -8.73 -9.36
N GLU A 206 0.35 -9.80 -9.18
CA GLU A 206 -0.07 -11.17 -9.44
C GLU A 206 -0.36 -11.98 -8.16
N CYS A 207 -0.70 -11.28 -7.08
CA CYS A 207 -0.89 -11.87 -5.75
C CYS A 207 -1.89 -13.03 -5.74
N ALA A 208 -1.42 -14.23 -5.38
CA ALA A 208 -2.23 -15.46 -5.31
C ALA A 208 -3.29 -15.46 -4.19
N GLN A 209 -3.22 -14.50 -3.25
CA GLN A 209 -4.05 -14.45 -2.04
C GLN A 209 -3.96 -15.71 -1.16
N ALA A 210 -2.78 -16.34 -1.10
CA ALA A 210 -2.55 -17.52 -0.27
C ALA A 210 -2.84 -17.30 1.23
N CYS A 211 -2.67 -16.07 1.74
CA CYS A 211 -3.07 -15.71 3.11
C CYS A 211 -4.57 -15.86 3.40
N ARG A 212 -5.41 -15.97 2.36
CA ARG A 212 -6.86 -16.19 2.46
C ARG A 212 -7.25 -17.68 2.43
N LEU A 213 -6.28 -18.58 2.33
CA LEU A 213 -6.48 -20.04 2.34
C LEU A 213 -6.44 -20.62 3.75
N PRO A 214 -7.00 -21.82 3.97
CA PRO A 214 -6.91 -22.50 5.25
C PRO A 214 -5.50 -23.06 5.52
N TYR A 215 -5.08 -23.02 6.78
CA TYR A 215 -3.84 -23.59 7.30
C TYR A 215 -4.12 -24.38 8.58
N THR A 216 -3.35 -25.45 8.81
CA THR A 216 -3.31 -26.14 10.09
C THR A 216 -2.14 -25.63 10.92
N LEU A 217 -2.36 -25.35 12.21
CA LEU A 217 -1.31 -24.99 13.15
C LEU A 217 -0.63 -26.23 13.71
N ILE A 218 0.69 -26.33 13.54
CA ILE A 218 1.54 -27.40 14.08
C ILE A 218 2.50 -26.79 15.11
N VAL A 219 2.51 -27.33 16.32
CA VAL A 219 3.37 -26.91 17.43
C VAL A 219 4.20 -28.09 17.90
N ASN A 220 5.53 -27.94 17.88
CA ASN A 220 6.48 -29.00 18.26
C ASN A 220 6.16 -30.36 17.57
N GLY A 221 5.82 -30.29 16.28
CA GLY A 221 5.47 -31.46 15.46
C GLY A 221 4.04 -32.00 15.66
N LYS A 222 3.22 -31.41 16.54
CA LYS A 222 1.85 -31.87 16.82
C LYS A 222 0.81 -30.86 16.33
N GLN A 223 -0.27 -31.35 15.73
CA GLN A 223 -1.39 -30.51 15.30
C GLN A 223 -2.16 -29.96 16.51
N VAL A 224 -2.42 -28.66 16.51
CA VAL A 224 -3.29 -28.00 17.49
C VAL A 224 -4.73 -28.01 16.97
N PRO A 225 -5.71 -28.57 17.71
CA PRO A 225 -7.11 -28.54 17.31
C PRO A 225 -7.69 -27.14 17.53
N LEU A 226 -7.92 -26.40 16.44
CA LEU A 226 -8.44 -25.03 16.46
C LEU A 226 -9.95 -24.93 16.12
N GLY A 227 -10.64 -26.06 15.99
CA GLY A 227 -12.05 -26.14 15.59
C GLY A 227 -12.31 -25.39 14.28
N GLU A 228 -13.28 -24.48 14.28
CA GLU A 228 -13.65 -23.66 13.11
C GLU A 228 -12.54 -22.71 12.60
N LYS A 229 -11.50 -22.43 13.41
CA LYS A 229 -10.45 -21.48 13.06
C LYS A 229 -9.43 -22.13 12.12
N ARG A 230 -9.58 -21.89 10.82
CA ARG A 230 -8.69 -22.42 9.76
C ARG A 230 -7.97 -21.33 8.96
N TYR A 231 -8.45 -20.09 8.97
CA TYR A 231 -7.94 -18.98 8.16
C TYR A 231 -6.96 -18.12 8.96
N LEU A 232 -5.85 -18.73 9.38
CA LEU A 232 -4.94 -18.18 10.41
C LEU A 232 -4.22 -16.89 10.00
N LEU A 233 -4.15 -16.61 8.70
CA LEU A 233 -3.45 -15.46 8.10
C LEU A 233 -4.40 -14.45 7.43
N SER A 234 -5.72 -14.59 7.64
CA SER A 234 -6.72 -13.79 6.92
C SER A 234 -7.27 -12.66 7.80
N PRO A 235 -6.83 -11.41 7.62
CA PRO A 235 -7.32 -10.28 8.40
C PRO A 235 -8.74 -9.89 8.03
N GLN A 236 -9.45 -9.28 8.97
CA GLN A 236 -10.67 -8.52 8.70
C GLN A 236 -10.37 -7.32 7.79
N ASP A 237 -11.42 -6.68 7.26
CA ASP A 237 -11.25 -5.47 6.47
C ASP A 237 -11.08 -4.25 7.38
N LEU A 238 -10.36 -3.24 6.90
CA LEU A 238 -10.17 -1.98 7.59
C LEU A 238 -11.45 -1.15 7.51
N CYS A 239 -11.86 -0.59 8.64
CA CYS A 239 -12.83 0.49 8.72
C CYS A 239 -12.37 1.48 9.78
N ALA A 240 -11.91 2.65 9.33
CA ALA A 240 -11.41 3.72 10.17
C ALA A 240 -12.43 4.87 10.32
N ILE A 241 -13.70 4.64 9.98
CA ILE A 241 -14.72 5.70 9.96
C ILE A 241 -14.82 6.43 11.32
N ASP A 242 -14.69 5.67 12.42
CA ASP A 242 -14.71 6.19 13.80
C ASP A 242 -13.38 6.79 14.27
N ARG A 243 -12.35 6.76 13.42
CA ARG A 243 -11.02 7.31 13.65
C ARG A 243 -10.67 8.44 12.69
N ILE A 244 -11.59 8.84 11.82
CA ILE A 244 -11.42 10.01 10.95
C ILE A 244 -11.12 11.28 11.78
N PRO A 245 -11.80 11.57 12.90
CA PRO A 245 -11.47 12.74 13.72
C PRO A 245 -10.04 12.71 14.27
N ASP A 246 -9.54 11.54 14.66
CA ASP A 246 -8.15 11.39 15.11
C ASP A 246 -7.16 11.68 13.99
N LEU A 247 -7.38 11.11 12.80
CA LEU A 247 -6.51 11.31 11.64
C LEU A 247 -6.51 12.77 11.17
N VAL A 248 -7.67 13.46 11.16
CA VAL A 248 -7.77 14.90 10.87
C VAL A 248 -6.96 15.70 11.90
N ARG A 249 -7.09 15.38 13.19
CA ARG A 249 -6.29 16.01 14.26
C ARG A 249 -4.79 15.72 14.17
N LEU A 250 -4.36 14.70 13.45
CA LEU A 250 -2.94 14.42 13.20
C LEU A 250 -2.40 15.18 11.98
N GLY A 251 -3.25 15.87 11.21
CA GLY A 251 -2.85 16.58 9.99
C GLY A 251 -2.65 15.67 8.79
N VAL A 252 -3.25 14.47 8.76
CA VAL A 252 -3.23 13.60 7.58
C VAL A 252 -3.89 14.34 6.41
N LYS A 253 -3.23 14.32 5.24
CA LYS A 253 -3.68 15.05 4.05
C LYS A 253 -4.68 14.26 3.23
N SER A 254 -4.39 12.99 2.94
CA SER A 254 -5.17 12.14 2.04
C SER A 254 -5.67 10.87 2.73
N TYR A 255 -6.95 10.56 2.52
CA TYR A 255 -7.69 9.48 3.16
C TYR A 255 -8.09 8.47 2.09
N LYS A 256 -7.33 7.38 2.01
CA LYS A 256 -7.41 6.44 0.89
C LYS A 256 -8.35 5.28 1.15
N ILE A 257 -9.29 5.09 0.24
CA ILE A 257 -10.17 3.91 0.22
C ILE A 257 -9.55 2.82 -0.66
N GLU A 258 -9.37 1.61 -0.14
CA GLU A 258 -9.02 0.46 -0.97
C GLU A 258 -10.26 -0.04 -1.71
N GLY A 259 -10.19 -0.18 -3.04
CA GLY A 259 -11.27 -0.87 -3.75
C GLY A 259 -11.19 -0.97 -5.27
N ARG A 260 -10.02 -0.96 -5.92
CA ARG A 260 -9.96 -0.95 -7.41
C ARG A 260 -10.61 -2.17 -8.10
N LEU A 261 -10.80 -3.27 -7.38
CA LEU A 261 -11.48 -4.49 -7.85
C LEU A 261 -12.95 -4.55 -7.43
N LYS A 262 -13.50 -3.47 -6.89
CA LYS A 262 -14.85 -3.42 -6.33
C LYS A 262 -15.83 -2.79 -7.32
N SER A 263 -17.11 -3.03 -7.09
CA SER A 263 -18.17 -2.52 -7.96
C SER A 263 -18.41 -1.02 -7.74
N PRO A 264 -19.07 -0.34 -8.69
CA PRO A 264 -19.47 1.06 -8.52
C PRO A 264 -20.32 1.30 -7.25
N GLU A 265 -21.15 0.35 -6.84
CA GLU A 265 -21.96 0.45 -5.61
C GLU A 265 -21.10 0.49 -4.35
N TYR A 266 -20.01 -0.29 -4.32
CA TYR A 266 -19.01 -0.22 -3.25
C TYR A 266 -18.36 1.17 -3.21
N VAL A 267 -17.92 1.66 -4.37
CA VAL A 267 -17.27 2.98 -4.47
C VAL A 267 -18.23 4.08 -4.00
N ALA A 268 -19.49 4.05 -4.43
CA ALA A 268 -20.51 5.02 -4.01
C ALA A 268 -20.73 5.00 -2.49
N ALA A 269 -21.05 3.83 -1.92
CA ALA A 269 -21.38 3.69 -0.50
C ALA A 269 -20.22 4.12 0.40
N VAL A 270 -19.01 3.66 0.09
CA VAL A 270 -17.83 3.96 0.91
C VAL A 270 -17.43 5.42 0.77
N THR A 271 -17.38 5.97 -0.46
CA THR A 271 -17.03 7.38 -0.66
C THR A 271 -18.00 8.30 0.08
N ALA A 272 -19.31 8.06 -0.05
CA ALA A 272 -20.33 8.87 0.62
C ALA A 272 -20.20 8.83 2.15
N ALA A 273 -19.98 7.65 2.73
CA ALA A 273 -19.84 7.49 4.18
C ALA A 273 -18.59 8.21 4.72
N TYR A 274 -17.46 8.10 4.02
CA TYR A 274 -16.21 8.77 4.44
C TYR A 274 -16.23 10.27 4.18
N ARG A 275 -16.92 10.75 3.13
CA ARG A 275 -17.15 12.19 2.91
C ARG A 275 -17.91 12.80 4.08
N LYS A 276 -19.02 12.17 4.50
CA LYS A 276 -19.78 12.57 5.71
C LYS A 276 -18.91 12.59 6.97
N ALA A 277 -18.09 11.56 7.17
CA ALA A 277 -17.20 11.47 8.33
C ALA A 277 -16.13 12.57 8.34
N LEU A 278 -15.54 12.87 7.18
CA LEU A 278 -14.56 13.94 7.03
C LEU A 278 -15.18 15.33 7.21
N ASP A 279 -16.36 15.56 6.64
CA ASP A 279 -17.09 16.82 6.82
C ASP A 279 -17.45 17.06 8.29
N ALA A 280 -17.95 16.03 8.97
CA ALA A 280 -18.23 16.09 10.40
C ALA A 280 -16.96 16.45 11.19
N ALA A 281 -15.86 15.73 10.94
CA ALA A 281 -14.59 15.97 11.62
C ALA A 281 -14.04 17.38 11.39
N CYS A 282 -14.11 17.90 10.16
CA CYS A 282 -13.68 19.26 9.82
C CYS A 282 -14.57 20.33 10.47
N ALA A 283 -15.87 20.07 10.59
CA ALA A 283 -16.82 20.96 11.25
C ALA A 283 -16.77 20.87 12.78
N GLY A 284 -15.92 20.01 13.36
CA GLY A 284 -15.88 19.75 14.80
C GLY A 284 -17.13 19.05 15.33
N LEU A 285 -17.90 18.40 14.45
CA LEU A 285 -19.10 17.64 14.78
C LEU A 285 -18.75 16.17 15.07
N PRO A 286 -19.49 15.50 15.98
CA PRO A 286 -19.37 14.05 16.15
C PRO A 286 -19.68 13.32 14.84
N VAL A 287 -18.86 12.32 14.47
CA VAL A 287 -19.07 11.51 13.27
C VAL A 287 -20.43 10.84 13.26
N ASP A 288 -20.89 10.33 14.41
CA ASP A 288 -22.22 9.72 14.56
C ASP A 288 -23.38 10.70 14.32
N GLY A 289 -23.12 12.01 14.35
CA GLY A 289 -24.10 13.02 13.99
C GLY A 289 -24.38 13.12 12.49
N MET A 290 -23.47 12.63 11.63
CA MET A 290 -23.61 12.66 10.16
C MET A 290 -23.58 11.27 9.51
N VAL A 291 -22.83 10.32 10.06
CA VAL A 291 -22.77 8.93 9.59
C VAL A 291 -23.87 8.13 10.27
N THR A 292 -24.89 7.77 9.51
CA THR A 292 -26.09 7.10 10.02
C THR A 292 -25.89 5.59 10.20
N ALA A 293 -26.80 4.94 10.95
CA ALA A 293 -26.86 3.48 11.00
C ALA A 293 -27.06 2.85 9.61
N ARG A 294 -27.79 3.53 8.71
CA ARG A 294 -27.98 3.11 7.32
C ARG A 294 -26.67 3.15 6.52
N ASP A 295 -25.82 4.16 6.74
CA ASP A 295 -24.50 4.24 6.11
C ASP A 295 -23.60 3.09 6.56
N ARG A 296 -23.57 2.81 7.88
CA ARG A 296 -22.79 1.69 8.45
C ARG A 296 -23.28 0.35 7.93
N TYR A 297 -24.59 0.15 7.85
CA TYR A 297 -25.20 -1.02 7.24
C TYR A 297 -24.79 -1.17 5.77
N ALA A 298 -24.80 -0.08 5.00
CA ALA A 298 -24.38 -0.10 3.61
C ALA A 298 -22.92 -0.55 3.46
N LEU A 299 -22.01 -0.04 4.31
CA LEU A 299 -20.60 -0.47 4.35
C LEU A 299 -20.46 -1.98 4.55
N GLU A 300 -21.19 -2.56 5.51
CA GLU A 300 -21.17 -4.01 5.75
C GLU A 300 -21.69 -4.81 4.55
N MET A 301 -22.73 -4.30 3.89
CA MET A 301 -23.37 -4.97 2.76
C MET A 301 -22.56 -4.90 1.47
N VAL A 302 -21.90 -3.79 1.14
CA VAL A 302 -21.20 -3.66 -0.16
C VAL A 302 -20.00 -4.58 -0.25
N PHE A 303 -19.17 -4.67 0.79
CA PHE A 303 -18.15 -5.71 0.94
C PHE A 303 -17.49 -5.63 2.33
N SER A 304 -17.59 -6.69 3.13
CA SER A 304 -16.76 -6.83 4.33
C SER A 304 -16.46 -8.30 4.63
N ARG A 305 -15.29 -8.54 5.24
CA ARG A 305 -14.95 -9.80 5.93
C ARG A 305 -15.11 -9.65 7.44
N GLY A 306 -16.03 -8.79 7.87
CA GLY A 306 -15.99 -8.15 9.18
C GLY A 306 -15.03 -6.95 9.18
N PHE A 307 -15.25 -6.04 10.13
CA PHE A 307 -14.49 -4.80 10.25
C PHE A 307 -13.58 -4.80 11.48
N SER A 308 -12.41 -4.20 11.29
CA SER A 308 -11.49 -3.84 12.36
C SER A 308 -10.94 -2.44 12.08
N THR A 309 -10.38 -1.79 13.09
CA THR A 309 -9.58 -0.57 12.91
C THR A 309 -8.17 -0.86 12.37
N GLY A 310 -7.92 -2.10 11.92
CA GLY A 310 -6.58 -2.56 11.54
C GLY A 310 -5.62 -2.43 12.71
N TRP A 311 -4.57 -1.62 12.54
CA TRP A 311 -3.59 -1.30 13.57
C TRP A 311 -3.72 0.11 14.12
N LEU A 312 -4.72 0.90 13.71
CA LEU A 312 -4.86 2.31 14.11
C LEU A 312 -4.98 2.47 15.63
N ASP A 313 -5.71 1.57 16.30
CA ASP A 313 -5.84 1.54 17.77
C ASP A 313 -4.64 0.88 18.48
N GLY A 314 -3.61 0.51 17.72
CA GLY A 314 -2.53 -0.37 18.17
C GLY A 314 -2.83 -1.85 17.90
N THR A 315 -1.94 -2.70 18.39
CA THR A 315 -1.95 -4.12 18.09
C THR A 315 -2.99 -4.89 18.90
N ASP A 316 -3.94 -5.52 18.22
CA ASP A 316 -4.87 -6.53 18.74
C ASP A 316 -4.98 -7.66 17.70
N HIS A 317 -4.09 -8.65 17.82
CA HIS A 317 -3.97 -9.71 16.81
C HIS A 317 -5.22 -10.61 16.72
N PRO A 318 -5.85 -11.04 17.84
CA PRO A 318 -7.10 -11.80 17.79
C PRO A 318 -8.26 -11.03 17.15
N ARG A 319 -8.36 -9.72 17.38
CA ARG A 319 -9.37 -8.88 16.72
C ARG A 319 -9.06 -8.74 15.23
N LEU A 320 -7.80 -8.57 14.83
CA LEU A 320 -7.42 -8.47 13.42
C LEU A 320 -7.76 -9.76 12.65
N THR A 321 -7.42 -10.94 13.19
CA THR A 321 -7.66 -12.24 12.54
C THR A 321 -8.46 -13.17 13.45
N HIS A 322 -9.78 -13.20 13.29
CA HIS A 322 -10.63 -14.13 14.03
C HIS A 322 -10.46 -15.60 13.57
N GLY A 323 -9.84 -15.84 12.40
CA GLY A 323 -9.48 -17.17 11.89
C GLY A 323 -10.61 -17.99 11.26
N ARG A 324 -11.84 -17.47 11.18
CA ARG A 324 -13.02 -18.28 10.80
C ARG A 324 -13.33 -18.30 9.29
N HIS A 325 -13.09 -17.21 8.55
CA HIS A 325 -13.31 -17.14 7.10
C HIS A 325 -12.33 -16.21 6.38
N GLY A 326 -12.07 -16.51 5.09
CA GLY A 326 -11.28 -15.67 4.17
C GLY A 326 -12.08 -14.84 3.16
N LYS A 327 -13.40 -15.02 3.07
CA LYS A 327 -14.31 -14.41 2.08
C LYS A 327 -15.37 -13.50 2.73
N LYS A 328 -16.00 -12.64 1.92
CA LYS A 328 -17.14 -11.81 2.34
C LYS A 328 -18.29 -12.70 2.82
N ARG A 329 -18.96 -12.30 3.91
CA ARG A 329 -20.19 -12.95 4.40
C ARG A 329 -21.43 -12.05 4.40
N GLY A 330 -21.25 -10.72 4.32
CA GLY A 330 -22.35 -9.77 4.46
C GLY A 330 -22.71 -9.50 5.92
N ALA A 331 -23.91 -8.98 6.19
CA ALA A 331 -24.32 -8.52 7.51
C ALA A 331 -24.88 -9.67 8.37
N TYR A 332 -24.53 -9.70 9.66
CA TYR A 332 -25.00 -10.74 10.58
C TYR A 332 -26.46 -10.53 10.96
N ALA A 333 -27.35 -11.44 10.57
CA ALA A 333 -28.79 -11.26 10.75
C ALA A 333 -29.31 -11.88 12.07
N GLY A 334 -28.70 -12.98 12.52
CA GLY A 334 -29.10 -13.63 13.77
C GLY A 334 -28.86 -15.13 13.79
N VAL A 335 -29.56 -15.81 14.70
CA VAL A 335 -29.44 -17.26 14.94
C VAL A 335 -30.76 -17.96 14.63
N ILE A 336 -30.70 -19.11 13.97
CA ILE A 336 -31.86 -19.96 13.71
C ILE A 336 -32.34 -20.56 15.04
N VAL A 337 -33.61 -20.35 15.38
CA VAL A 337 -34.23 -20.91 16.60
C VAL A 337 -35.13 -22.10 16.30
N ASP A 338 -35.72 -22.13 15.11
CA ASP A 338 -36.54 -23.24 14.64
C ASP A 338 -36.54 -23.27 13.10
N SER A 339 -36.85 -24.42 12.52
CA SER A 339 -36.89 -24.59 11.06
C SER A 339 -37.81 -25.72 10.64
N GLY A 340 -38.42 -25.58 9.48
CA GLY A 340 -39.17 -26.63 8.82
C GLY A 340 -39.02 -26.55 7.30
N GLN A 341 -39.73 -27.41 6.57
CA GLN A 341 -39.62 -27.44 5.12
C GLN A 341 -40.07 -26.10 4.52
N GLY A 342 -39.12 -25.35 3.92
CA GLY A 342 -39.38 -24.08 3.26
C GLY A 342 -39.46 -22.86 4.19
N TRP A 343 -39.15 -22.99 5.48
CA TRP A 343 -39.15 -21.86 6.41
C TRP A 343 -38.15 -22.00 7.55
N LEU A 344 -37.74 -20.87 8.12
CA LEU A 344 -36.95 -20.82 9.35
C LEU A 344 -37.41 -19.66 10.23
N ASP A 345 -37.35 -19.86 11.55
CA ASP A 345 -37.48 -18.80 12.54
C ASP A 345 -36.09 -18.38 13.00
N ILE A 346 -35.86 -17.07 13.09
CA ILE A 346 -34.65 -16.52 13.67
C ILE A 346 -34.93 -15.79 14.98
N ARG A 347 -33.90 -15.75 15.82
CA ARG A 347 -33.72 -14.67 16.79
C ARG A 347 -32.78 -13.65 16.14
N PRO A 348 -33.28 -12.45 15.77
CA PRO A 348 -32.42 -11.39 15.27
C PRO A 348 -31.39 -10.99 16.33
N GLU A 349 -30.14 -10.80 15.90
CA GLU A 349 -29.04 -10.35 16.77
C GLU A 349 -28.34 -9.17 16.09
N GLY A 350 -29.02 -8.02 16.08
CA GLY A 350 -28.59 -6.80 15.41
C GLY A 350 -29.76 -6.11 14.68
N GLU A 351 -29.47 -4.95 14.08
CA GLU A 351 -30.44 -4.15 13.31
C GLU A 351 -30.34 -4.42 11.80
N VAL A 352 -30.14 -5.69 11.40
CA VAL A 352 -30.07 -6.04 9.98
C VAL A 352 -31.48 -6.24 9.43
N PRO A 353 -31.97 -5.36 8.54
CA PRO A 353 -33.30 -5.53 7.95
C PRO A 353 -33.31 -6.72 6.99
N LEU A 354 -34.34 -7.56 7.12
CA LEU A 354 -34.61 -8.69 6.22
C LEU A 354 -35.92 -8.44 5.45
N ALA A 355 -35.86 -8.59 4.14
CA ALA A 355 -36.95 -8.33 3.22
C ALA A 355 -37.05 -9.41 2.13
N PRO A 356 -38.21 -9.56 1.48
CA PRO A 356 -38.34 -10.37 0.28
C PRO A 356 -37.30 -9.99 -0.79
N GLY A 357 -36.67 -11.00 -1.38
CA GLY A 357 -35.63 -10.84 -2.40
C GLY A 357 -34.20 -10.85 -1.85
N ASP A 358 -33.99 -10.59 -0.55
CA ASP A 358 -32.66 -10.55 0.06
C ASP A 358 -31.92 -11.88 -0.08
N GLY A 359 -30.61 -11.79 -0.35
CA GLY A 359 -29.72 -12.94 -0.34
C GLY A 359 -29.29 -13.30 1.07
N PHE A 360 -29.12 -14.59 1.35
CA PHE A 360 -28.63 -15.06 2.65
C PHE A 360 -27.72 -16.28 2.54
N VAL A 361 -26.99 -16.56 3.61
CA VAL A 361 -26.27 -17.82 3.82
C VAL A 361 -26.45 -18.31 5.27
N ILE A 362 -26.59 -19.63 5.42
CA ILE A 362 -26.63 -20.35 6.70
C ILE A 362 -25.23 -20.90 6.97
N ASP A 363 -24.71 -20.61 8.17
CA ASP A 363 -23.40 -21.07 8.62
C ASP A 363 -23.43 -22.57 8.93
N ALA A 364 -22.57 -23.34 8.26
CA ALA A 364 -22.43 -24.78 8.45
C ALA A 364 -21.37 -25.17 9.52
N GLY A 365 -20.82 -24.18 10.25
CA GLY A 365 -19.90 -24.44 11.37
C GLY A 365 -18.49 -24.84 10.90
N GLU A 366 -18.08 -26.07 11.24
CA GLU A 366 -16.73 -26.58 11.00
C GLU A 366 -16.45 -27.00 9.57
N ASP A 367 -17.42 -27.39 8.75
CA ASP A 367 -17.21 -27.55 7.30
C ASP A 367 -17.96 -26.43 6.56
N ARG A 368 -17.21 -25.57 5.89
CA ARG A 368 -17.77 -24.40 5.19
C ARG A 368 -17.97 -24.63 3.70
N ASN A 369 -17.45 -25.73 3.16
CA ASN A 369 -17.83 -26.18 1.81
C ASN A 369 -19.31 -26.62 1.77
N GLU A 370 -19.87 -26.80 2.96
CA GLU A 370 -21.21 -27.24 3.25
C GLU A 370 -22.22 -26.09 3.47
N GLU A 371 -21.78 -24.82 3.42
CA GLU A 371 -22.67 -23.65 3.54
C GLU A 371 -23.80 -23.67 2.49
N GLN A 372 -25.00 -23.30 2.91
CA GLN A 372 -26.18 -23.23 2.05
C GLN A 372 -26.75 -21.81 2.05
N GLY A 373 -27.21 -21.33 0.90
CA GLY A 373 -27.74 -19.98 0.76
C GLY A 373 -28.72 -19.85 -0.38
N GLY A 374 -29.42 -18.73 -0.44
CA GLY A 374 -30.45 -18.48 -1.44
C GLY A 374 -31.04 -17.09 -1.31
N ARG A 375 -32.27 -16.91 -1.79
CA ARG A 375 -33.05 -15.68 -1.63
C ARG A 375 -34.28 -15.90 -0.76
N ILE A 376 -34.59 -14.92 0.08
CA ILE A 376 -35.80 -14.89 0.90
C ILE A 376 -37.00 -14.64 -0.02
N TRP A 377 -38.05 -15.47 0.07
CA TRP A 377 -39.28 -15.26 -0.69
C TRP A 377 -40.25 -14.34 0.04
N LYS A 378 -40.42 -14.55 1.35
CA LYS A 378 -41.34 -13.79 2.18
C LYS A 378 -40.83 -13.70 3.62
N VAL A 379 -41.09 -12.57 4.28
CA VAL A 379 -40.79 -12.35 5.69
C VAL A 379 -42.10 -12.11 6.43
N GLN A 380 -42.32 -12.81 7.56
CA GLN A 380 -43.41 -12.50 8.49
C GLN A 380 -42.85 -12.48 9.91
N ARG A 381 -42.73 -11.28 10.49
CA ARG A 381 -42.01 -11.07 11.76
C ARG A 381 -40.59 -11.66 11.66
N ASN A 382 -40.26 -12.63 12.50
CA ASN A 382 -38.96 -13.30 12.51
C ASN A 382 -38.95 -14.64 11.75
N ARG A 383 -40.04 -14.97 11.03
CA ARG A 383 -40.12 -16.14 10.17
C ARG A 383 -39.77 -15.78 8.74
N LEU A 384 -38.78 -16.48 8.18
CA LEU A 384 -38.38 -16.36 6.78
C LEU A 384 -38.92 -17.55 6.00
N PHE A 385 -39.51 -17.28 4.84
CA PHE A 385 -40.04 -18.31 3.94
C PHE A 385 -39.24 -18.33 2.65
N PHE A 386 -39.11 -19.52 2.07
CA PHE A 386 -38.32 -19.78 0.86
C PHE A 386 -39.14 -20.59 -0.14
N HIS A 387 -38.83 -20.41 -1.42
CA HIS A 387 -39.48 -21.17 -2.49
C HIS A 387 -39.04 -22.64 -2.48
N GLY A 388 -39.77 -23.50 -1.76
CA GLY A 388 -39.76 -24.97 -1.85
C GLY A 388 -38.52 -25.63 -2.48
N LYS A 389 -38.70 -26.37 -3.59
CA LYS A 389 -37.60 -27.03 -4.31
C LYS A 389 -36.66 -26.07 -5.06
N ALA A 390 -37.08 -24.83 -5.30
CA ALA A 390 -36.30 -23.85 -6.06
C ALA A 390 -35.19 -23.19 -5.24
N SER A 391 -35.29 -23.18 -3.91
CA SER A 391 -34.28 -22.61 -3.02
C SER A 391 -33.00 -23.46 -2.92
N ARG A 392 -33.03 -24.72 -3.37
CA ARG A 392 -31.90 -25.68 -3.30
C ARG A 392 -31.31 -25.88 -1.90
N ILE A 393 -32.09 -25.58 -0.85
CA ILE A 393 -31.68 -25.80 0.54
C ILE A 393 -32.02 -27.23 0.93
N ASP A 394 -31.02 -27.97 1.39
CA ASP A 394 -31.20 -29.21 2.11
C ASP A 394 -31.57 -28.92 3.57
N TRP A 395 -32.88 -29.02 3.85
CA TRP A 395 -33.48 -28.76 5.15
C TRP A 395 -33.05 -29.74 6.24
N ASN A 396 -32.54 -30.93 5.89
CA ASN A 396 -32.03 -31.89 6.88
C ASN A 396 -30.74 -31.41 7.55
N ARG A 397 -30.06 -30.45 6.93
CA ARG A 397 -28.79 -29.88 7.40
C ARG A 397 -28.98 -28.53 8.11
N VAL A 398 -30.22 -28.02 8.13
CA VAL A 398 -30.57 -26.80 8.87
C VAL A 398 -30.94 -27.19 10.30
N LYS A 399 -30.28 -26.57 11.27
CA LYS A 399 -30.44 -26.89 12.69
C LYS A 399 -30.54 -25.61 13.53
N PRO A 400 -31.34 -25.61 14.62
CA PRO A 400 -31.29 -24.55 15.61
C PRO A 400 -29.86 -24.30 16.12
N GLY A 401 -29.51 -23.04 16.34
CA GLY A 401 -28.17 -22.59 16.73
C GLY A 401 -27.27 -22.19 15.56
N GLN A 402 -27.60 -22.54 14.32
CA GLN A 402 -26.87 -22.06 13.15
C GLN A 402 -27.06 -20.55 12.94
N LYS A 403 -26.02 -19.90 12.43
CA LYS A 403 -25.99 -18.45 12.19
C LYS A 403 -26.50 -18.12 10.80
N LEU A 404 -27.22 -17.01 10.68
CA LEU A 404 -27.73 -16.49 9.42
C LEU A 404 -27.04 -15.16 9.09
N TRP A 405 -26.59 -15.03 7.84
CA TRP A 405 -25.98 -13.81 7.31
C TRP A 405 -26.73 -13.33 6.07
N LYS A 406 -26.98 -12.03 5.97
CA LYS A 406 -27.55 -11.38 4.78
C LYS A 406 -26.43 -11.04 3.80
N THR A 407 -26.45 -11.63 2.62
CA THR A 407 -25.37 -11.57 1.63
C THR A 407 -25.62 -10.60 0.48
N ASP A 408 -26.88 -10.25 0.22
CA ASP A 408 -27.31 -9.34 -0.85
C ASP A 408 -28.58 -8.58 -0.44
N ASP A 409 -28.69 -7.32 -0.87
CA ASP A 409 -29.84 -6.42 -0.64
C ASP A 409 -30.17 -5.68 -1.95
N PRO A 410 -31.14 -6.19 -2.74
CA PRO A 410 -31.51 -5.56 -4.00
C PRO A 410 -32.02 -4.12 -3.87
N ALA A 411 -32.67 -3.77 -2.75
CA ALA A 411 -33.21 -2.44 -2.53
C ALA A 411 -32.08 -1.43 -2.26
N LEU A 412 -31.11 -1.80 -1.42
CA LEU A 412 -29.89 -1.02 -1.21
C LEU A 412 -29.09 -0.91 -2.51
N ASN A 413 -28.93 -1.99 -3.28
CA ASN A 413 -28.20 -1.94 -4.55
C ASN A 413 -28.86 -0.95 -5.54
N ALA A 414 -30.20 -0.93 -5.60
CA ALA A 414 -30.93 0.03 -6.43
C ALA A 414 -30.78 1.48 -5.94
N GLU A 415 -30.72 1.70 -4.62
CA GLU A 415 -30.43 3.00 -4.01
C GLU A 415 -29.02 3.49 -4.38
N LEU A 416 -27.99 2.65 -4.16
CA LEU A 416 -26.60 2.97 -4.49
C LEU A 416 -26.40 3.21 -5.99
N LYS A 417 -27.14 2.49 -6.84
CA LYS A 417 -27.15 2.71 -8.29
C LYS A 417 -27.70 4.10 -8.68
N LYS A 418 -28.66 4.65 -7.92
CA LYS A 418 -29.16 6.02 -8.15
C LYS A 418 -28.16 7.07 -7.68
N MET A 419 -27.45 6.82 -6.57
CA MET A 419 -26.45 7.75 -6.04
C MET A 419 -25.31 8.06 -7.03
N ARG A 420 -24.96 7.13 -7.92
CA ARG A 420 -23.95 7.36 -8.97
C ARG A 420 -24.46 8.12 -10.20
N GLU A 421 -25.77 8.23 -10.38
CA GLU A 421 -26.38 8.93 -11.52
C GLU A 421 -26.46 10.44 -11.28
N HIS A 422 -26.43 10.86 -10.02
CA HIS A 422 -26.51 12.28 -9.64
C HIS A 422 -25.11 12.90 -9.57
N LEU A 423 -24.53 13.18 -10.74
CA LEU A 423 -23.26 13.91 -10.80
C LEU A 423 -23.49 15.37 -10.37
N PRO A 424 -22.64 15.92 -9.48
CA PRO A 424 -22.64 17.35 -9.25
C PRO A 424 -22.38 18.08 -10.57
N GLU A 425 -22.99 19.25 -10.78
CA GLU A 425 -22.69 20.05 -11.96
C GLU A 425 -21.18 20.31 -12.01
N ALA A 426 -20.56 19.92 -13.13
CA ALA A 426 -19.16 20.22 -13.42
C ALA A 426 -18.92 21.73 -13.27
N ALA A 427 -18.21 22.12 -12.21
CA ALA A 427 -18.01 23.52 -11.87
C ALA A 427 -16.55 23.78 -11.44
N THR A 428 -15.79 24.47 -12.29
CA THR A 428 -14.40 24.86 -12.00
C THR A 428 -14.36 25.91 -10.89
N PRO A 429 -13.57 25.71 -9.81
CA PRO A 429 -13.44 26.71 -8.74
C PRO A 429 -12.77 27.99 -9.24
N LEU A 430 -13.23 29.15 -8.73
CA LEU A 430 -12.66 30.47 -9.00
C LEU A 430 -12.29 31.20 -7.71
N HIS A 431 -11.10 31.79 -7.70
CA HIS A 431 -10.61 32.73 -6.71
C HIS A 431 -10.71 34.15 -7.26
N LEU A 432 -11.47 34.99 -6.58
CA LEU A 432 -11.69 36.37 -7.00
C LEU A 432 -11.00 37.33 -6.03
N THR A 433 -10.35 38.36 -6.58
CA THR A 433 -9.86 39.50 -5.80
C THR A 433 -10.58 40.76 -6.26
N CYS A 434 -11.19 41.46 -5.31
CA CYS A 434 -11.93 42.70 -5.55
C CYS A 434 -11.12 43.91 -5.04
N THR A 435 -10.82 44.87 -5.92
CA THR A 435 -10.03 46.07 -5.59
C THR A 435 -10.67 47.34 -6.18
N GLY A 436 -10.41 48.50 -5.58
CA GLY A 436 -10.90 49.80 -6.05
C GLY A 436 -11.02 50.84 -4.92
N ALA A 437 -11.08 52.12 -5.29
CA ALA A 437 -11.26 53.25 -4.39
C ALA A 437 -12.50 54.10 -4.74
N ALA A 438 -12.89 55.02 -3.85
CA ALA A 438 -13.97 55.97 -4.13
C ALA A 438 -13.67 56.78 -5.40
N GLY A 439 -14.64 56.84 -6.31
CA GLY A 439 -14.48 57.50 -7.62
C GLY A 439 -13.84 56.62 -8.70
N GLU A 440 -13.36 55.42 -8.37
CA GLU A 440 -12.77 54.46 -9.31
C GLU A 440 -13.68 53.25 -9.54
N PRO A 441 -13.64 52.61 -10.73
CA PRO A 441 -14.33 51.34 -10.96
C PRO A 441 -13.88 50.23 -9.99
N LEU A 442 -14.81 49.35 -9.62
CA LEU A 442 -14.49 48.07 -8.99
C LEU A 442 -13.77 47.18 -10.01
N THR A 443 -12.57 46.75 -9.68
CA THR A 443 -11.81 45.75 -10.45
C THR A 443 -11.97 44.38 -9.78
N VAL A 444 -12.50 43.41 -10.53
CA VAL A 444 -12.59 42.00 -10.13
C VAL A 444 -11.60 41.21 -10.97
N SER A 445 -10.61 40.58 -10.33
CA SER A 445 -9.59 39.76 -10.99
C SER A 445 -9.73 38.29 -10.62
N CYS A 446 -9.49 37.41 -11.61
CA CYS A 446 -9.37 35.97 -11.45
C CYS A 446 -7.95 35.54 -11.88
N PRO A 447 -7.03 35.32 -10.93
CA PRO A 447 -5.63 35.01 -11.20
C PRO A 447 -5.40 33.77 -12.08
N GLU A 448 -6.22 32.73 -11.92
CA GLU A 448 -6.11 31.43 -12.60
C GLU A 448 -6.23 31.55 -14.12
N TYR A 449 -7.04 32.51 -14.56
CA TYR A 449 -7.25 32.83 -15.96
C TYR A 449 -6.50 34.09 -16.41
N GLY A 450 -5.74 34.73 -15.51
CA GLY A 450 -4.99 35.95 -15.79
C GLY A 450 -5.87 37.07 -16.31
N CYS A 451 -7.14 37.12 -15.88
CA CYS A 451 -8.13 38.05 -16.40
C CYS A 451 -8.68 38.96 -15.30
N SER A 452 -9.07 40.17 -15.70
CA SER A 452 -9.72 41.14 -14.82
C SER A 452 -10.77 41.91 -15.61
N VAL A 453 -11.82 42.32 -14.90
CA VAL A 453 -12.88 43.18 -15.45
C VAL A 453 -13.15 44.33 -14.50
N GLN A 454 -13.52 45.47 -15.08
CA GLN A 454 -13.88 46.67 -14.34
C GLN A 454 -15.39 46.90 -14.40
N SER A 455 -15.97 47.41 -13.32
CA SER A 455 -17.37 47.81 -13.32
C SER A 455 -17.63 49.00 -14.25
N ALA A 456 -18.81 49.04 -14.86
CA ALA A 456 -19.21 50.16 -15.73
C ALA A 456 -19.44 51.48 -14.97
N GLN A 457 -19.52 51.43 -13.64
CA GLN A 457 -19.71 52.60 -12.77
C GLN A 457 -18.63 52.63 -11.68
N PRO A 458 -18.20 53.82 -11.23
CA PRO A 458 -17.26 53.95 -10.13
C PRO A 458 -17.90 53.58 -8.79
N LEU A 459 -17.07 53.13 -7.84
CA LEU A 459 -17.42 52.95 -6.45
C LEU A 459 -17.74 54.32 -5.82
N GLN A 460 -18.87 54.41 -5.12
CA GLN A 460 -19.31 55.64 -4.46
C GLN A 460 -19.22 55.48 -2.94
N THR A 461 -19.14 56.59 -2.21
CA THR A 461 -19.27 56.55 -0.74
C THR A 461 -20.69 56.13 -0.37
N ALA A 462 -20.81 55.12 0.48
CA ALA A 462 -22.07 54.53 0.88
C ALA A 462 -22.83 55.44 1.84
N GLU A 463 -24.04 55.88 1.47
CA GLU A 463 -24.90 56.66 2.37
C GLU A 463 -25.71 55.77 3.34
N LYS A 464 -26.04 54.54 2.94
CA LYS A 464 -26.89 53.62 3.75
C LYS A 464 -26.48 52.15 3.72
N ARG A 465 -25.88 51.66 2.63
CA ARG A 465 -25.55 50.24 2.45
C ARG A 465 -24.18 50.09 1.77
N PRO A 466 -23.09 49.93 2.53
CA PRO A 466 -21.79 49.65 1.95
C PRO A 466 -21.73 48.22 1.40
N LEU A 467 -20.84 48.00 0.43
CA LEU A 467 -20.43 46.66 0.02
C LEU A 467 -19.66 46.01 1.16
N THR A 468 -20.15 44.85 1.61
CA THR A 468 -19.43 44.00 2.56
C THR A 468 -18.77 42.83 1.83
N PRO A 469 -17.74 42.18 2.42
CA PRO A 469 -17.17 40.95 1.88
C PRO A 469 -18.23 39.89 1.56
N GLU A 470 -19.22 39.72 2.46
CA GLU A 470 -20.31 38.75 2.29
C GLU A 470 -21.22 39.13 1.11
N THR A 471 -21.45 40.43 0.89
CA THR A 471 -22.25 40.92 -0.24
C THR A 471 -21.55 40.66 -1.57
N LEU A 472 -20.24 40.88 -1.63
CA LEU A 472 -19.43 40.58 -2.82
C LEU A 472 -19.42 39.08 -3.10
N GLU A 473 -19.14 38.25 -2.09
CA GLU A 473 -19.15 36.80 -2.21
C GLU A 473 -20.51 36.27 -2.67
N GLN A 474 -21.61 36.74 -2.07
CA GLN A 474 -22.96 36.31 -2.43
C GLN A 474 -23.35 36.71 -3.87
N GLN A 475 -22.91 37.85 -4.37
CA GLN A 475 -23.30 38.33 -5.70
C GLN A 475 -22.40 37.78 -6.80
N LEU A 476 -21.08 37.82 -6.59
CA LEU A 476 -20.10 37.28 -7.52
C LEU A 476 -20.16 35.75 -7.56
N GLY A 477 -20.56 35.09 -6.46
CA GLY A 477 -20.68 33.64 -6.35
C GLY A 477 -21.90 33.00 -7.03
N ARG A 478 -22.81 33.80 -7.59
CA ARG A 478 -23.98 33.31 -8.33
C ARG A 478 -23.62 32.80 -9.74
N LEU A 479 -22.82 31.75 -9.80
CA LEU A 479 -22.23 31.22 -11.04
C LEU A 479 -22.98 30.00 -11.62
N GLY A 480 -24.20 29.72 -11.16
CA GLY A 480 -25.00 28.59 -11.66
C GLY A 480 -25.17 28.60 -13.19
N GLY A 481 -25.04 27.43 -13.82
CA GLY A 481 -25.12 27.27 -15.28
C GLY A 481 -23.93 27.78 -16.08
N THR A 482 -22.89 28.32 -15.43
CA THR A 482 -21.68 28.82 -16.12
C THR A 482 -20.55 27.79 -16.21
N GLY A 483 -20.67 26.67 -15.50
CA GLY A 483 -19.59 25.69 -15.35
C GLY A 483 -18.50 26.13 -14.36
N PHE A 484 -18.78 27.10 -13.50
CA PHE A 484 -17.87 27.61 -12.47
C PHE A 484 -18.53 27.64 -11.09
N ARG A 485 -17.73 27.51 -10.03
CA ARG A 485 -18.14 27.76 -8.64
C ARG A 485 -17.18 28.75 -7.98
N LEU A 486 -17.67 29.60 -7.09
CA LEU A 486 -16.81 30.49 -6.32
C LEU A 486 -16.18 29.71 -5.18
N ASP A 487 -14.85 29.74 -5.08
CA ASP A 487 -14.10 29.07 -4.00
C ASP A 487 -13.62 30.08 -2.96
N SER A 488 -13.17 31.27 -3.38
CA SER A 488 -12.95 32.39 -2.45
C SER A 488 -13.12 33.75 -3.12
N CYS A 489 -13.45 34.77 -2.32
CA CYS A 489 -13.55 36.16 -2.75
C CYS A 489 -12.84 37.08 -1.76
N GLU A 490 -11.63 37.53 -2.10
CA GLU A 490 -10.86 38.47 -1.29
C GLU A 490 -11.31 39.91 -1.55
N CYS A 491 -11.79 40.60 -0.51
CA CYS A 491 -12.19 42.00 -0.58
C CYS A 491 -11.03 42.90 -0.11
N ARG A 492 -10.48 43.72 -1.01
CA ARG A 492 -9.43 44.73 -0.71
C ARG A 492 -9.96 46.16 -0.89
N LEU A 493 -11.23 46.39 -0.59
CA LEU A 493 -11.87 47.70 -0.64
C LEU A 493 -11.74 48.41 0.72
N ARG A 494 -11.68 49.74 0.72
CA ARG A 494 -11.86 50.52 1.96
C ARG A 494 -13.32 50.42 2.41
N GLU A 495 -13.55 50.44 3.73
CA GLU A 495 -14.90 50.43 4.29
C GLU A 495 -15.71 51.67 3.84
N GLY A 496 -17.03 51.50 3.74
CA GLY A 496 -17.93 52.60 3.39
C GLY A 496 -18.07 52.88 1.89
N LEU A 497 -17.66 51.97 0.99
CA LEU A 497 -17.91 52.08 -0.45
C LEU A 497 -19.16 51.30 -0.86
N MET A 498 -19.84 51.74 -1.92
CA MET A 498 -21.04 51.13 -2.47
C MET A 498 -20.95 51.02 -3.99
N LEU A 499 -21.50 49.92 -4.51
CA LEU A 499 -21.79 49.73 -5.92
C LEU A 499 -23.21 49.16 -6.06
N PRO A 500 -24.03 49.63 -7.01
CA PRO A 500 -25.34 49.05 -7.25
C PRO A 500 -25.23 47.54 -7.59
N LEU A 501 -26.11 46.72 -7.01
CA LEU A 501 -26.10 45.26 -7.23
C LEU A 501 -26.29 44.89 -8.71
N SER A 502 -26.99 45.71 -9.49
CA SER A 502 -27.15 45.52 -10.93
C SER A 502 -25.80 45.63 -11.67
N VAL A 503 -24.97 46.59 -11.28
CA VAL A 503 -23.62 46.79 -11.85
C VAL A 503 -22.72 45.63 -11.42
N LEU A 504 -22.79 45.19 -10.16
CA LEU A 504 -22.02 44.03 -9.70
C LEU A 504 -22.37 42.74 -10.45
N ASN A 505 -23.67 42.53 -10.75
CA ASN A 505 -24.12 41.42 -11.58
C ASN A 505 -23.63 41.51 -13.03
N GLN A 506 -23.53 42.71 -13.60
CA GLN A 506 -22.94 42.93 -14.93
C GLN A 506 -21.44 42.65 -14.92
N THR A 507 -20.70 43.16 -13.94
CA THR A 507 -19.26 42.88 -13.76
C THR A 507 -19.01 41.38 -13.66
N ARG A 508 -19.83 40.65 -12.90
CA ARG A 508 -19.76 39.18 -12.81
C ARG A 508 -19.97 38.49 -14.16
N ARG A 509 -20.99 38.91 -14.95
CA ARG A 509 -21.25 38.31 -16.28
C ARG A 509 -20.08 38.56 -17.23
N ALA A 510 -19.55 39.78 -17.26
CA ALA A 510 -18.39 40.14 -18.06
C ALA A 510 -17.14 39.33 -17.66
N LEU A 511 -16.95 39.09 -16.35
CA LEU A 511 -15.86 38.24 -15.86
C LEU A 511 -16.01 36.81 -16.39
N VAL A 512 -17.20 36.21 -16.28
CA VAL A 512 -17.46 34.85 -16.76
C VAL A 512 -17.23 34.73 -18.26
N GLU A 513 -17.73 35.68 -19.06
CA GLU A 513 -17.49 35.72 -20.50
C GLU A 513 -15.99 35.79 -20.82
N ARG A 514 -15.23 36.61 -20.08
CA ARG A 514 -13.79 36.72 -20.26
C ARG A 514 -13.05 35.43 -19.91
N ILE A 515 -13.43 34.77 -18.82
CA ILE A 515 -12.88 33.47 -18.41
C ILE A 515 -13.18 32.42 -19.48
N GLN A 516 -14.40 32.37 -20.01
CA GLN A 516 -14.80 31.42 -21.06
C GLN A 516 -14.01 31.64 -22.36
N ALA A 517 -13.81 32.91 -22.76
CA ALA A 517 -13.00 33.23 -23.93
C ALA A 517 -11.54 32.77 -23.76
N VAL A 518 -10.91 33.05 -22.60
CA VAL A 518 -9.54 32.59 -22.30
C VAL A 518 -9.45 31.06 -22.30
N ARG A 519 -10.46 30.37 -21.77
CA ARG A 519 -10.51 28.91 -21.77
C ARG A 519 -10.59 28.36 -23.21
N GLN A 520 -11.47 28.92 -24.04
CA GLN A 520 -11.62 28.51 -25.43
C GLN A 520 -10.36 28.80 -26.26
N GLU A 521 -9.72 29.94 -26.04
CA GLU A 521 -8.42 30.26 -26.64
C GLU A 521 -7.35 29.25 -26.23
N ARG A 522 -7.24 28.92 -24.93
CA ARG A 522 -6.29 27.89 -24.44
C ARG A 522 -6.56 26.50 -25.00
N GLU A 523 -7.83 26.10 -25.14
CA GLU A 523 -8.22 24.80 -25.71
C GLU A 523 -7.94 24.72 -27.22
N THR A 524 -8.10 25.83 -27.96
CA THR A 524 -7.86 25.89 -29.41
C THR A 524 -6.41 26.16 -29.79
N SER A 525 -5.65 26.86 -28.93
CA SER A 525 -4.22 27.15 -29.12
C SER A 525 -3.31 26.12 -28.45
N ALA A 526 -3.87 25.16 -27.71
CA ALA A 526 -3.09 24.08 -27.12
C ALA A 526 -2.40 23.31 -28.26
N PRO A 527 -1.06 23.28 -28.28
CA PRO A 527 -0.37 22.38 -29.20
C PRO A 527 -0.90 20.96 -28.97
N PRO A 528 -1.00 20.11 -30.01
CA PRO A 528 -1.28 18.69 -29.79
C PRO A 528 -0.32 18.22 -28.70
N SER A 529 -0.82 17.53 -27.66
CA SER A 529 0.00 17.20 -26.48
C SER A 529 1.27 16.52 -26.96
N ARG A 530 2.34 17.31 -27.04
CA ARG A 530 3.60 16.83 -27.55
C ARG A 530 4.12 15.97 -26.42
N LEU A 531 4.37 14.70 -26.73
CA LEU A 531 5.10 13.87 -25.79
C LEU A 531 6.34 14.66 -25.38
N PRO A 532 6.62 14.79 -24.08
CA PRO A 532 7.83 15.45 -23.64
C PRO A 532 9.02 14.79 -24.34
N ALA A 533 10.08 15.56 -24.58
CA ALA A 533 11.25 15.04 -25.29
C ALA A 533 11.71 13.73 -24.61
N PRO A 534 12.21 12.73 -25.37
CA PRO A 534 12.64 11.46 -24.80
C PRO A 534 13.60 11.72 -23.64
N PHE A 535 13.23 11.29 -22.44
CA PHE A 535 14.05 11.52 -21.26
C PHE A 535 15.35 10.73 -21.39
N ALA A 536 16.47 11.44 -21.42
CA ALA A 536 17.77 10.82 -21.35
C ALA A 536 17.98 10.32 -19.91
N LEU A 537 18.00 9.00 -19.80
CA LEU A 537 18.32 8.30 -18.56
C LEU A 537 19.63 8.84 -17.94
N PRO A 538 19.68 9.12 -16.62
CA PRO A 538 20.90 9.59 -15.97
C PRO A 538 22.06 8.63 -16.20
N ALA A 539 23.25 9.16 -16.51
CA ALA A 539 24.42 8.32 -16.71
C ALA A 539 24.73 7.52 -15.44
N LEU A 540 24.84 6.20 -15.59
CA LEU A 540 25.23 5.29 -14.52
C LEU A 540 26.72 4.95 -14.63
N PRO A 541 27.38 4.63 -13.51
CA PRO A 541 28.76 4.12 -13.55
C PRO A 541 28.81 2.85 -14.40
N THR A 542 29.69 2.82 -15.38
CA THR A 542 29.96 1.60 -16.15
C THR A 542 30.92 0.72 -15.36
N GLY A 543 30.51 -0.50 -15.04
CA GLY A 543 31.41 -1.48 -14.43
C GLY A 543 32.40 -2.02 -15.44
N THR A 544 33.69 -2.04 -15.10
CA THR A 544 34.65 -2.94 -15.73
C THR A 544 34.66 -4.23 -14.92
N ALA A 545 34.08 -5.31 -15.46
CA ALA A 545 34.20 -6.61 -14.83
C ALA A 545 35.69 -6.93 -14.64
N ALA A 546 36.13 -7.19 -13.41
CA ALA A 546 37.44 -7.74 -13.13
C ALA A 546 37.31 -9.28 -13.20
N PRO A 547 37.68 -9.93 -14.33
CA PRO A 547 37.37 -11.34 -14.58
C PRO A 547 38.02 -12.31 -13.58
N ASP A 548 39.04 -11.88 -12.84
CA ASP A 548 39.83 -12.73 -11.93
C ASP A 548 39.51 -12.58 -10.44
N THR A 549 38.44 -11.89 -10.06
CA THR A 549 38.09 -11.77 -8.63
C THR A 549 37.56 -13.10 -8.11
N SER A 550 38.21 -13.70 -7.10
CA SER A 550 37.74 -14.94 -6.45
C SER A 550 36.31 -14.79 -5.91
N PRO A 551 35.45 -15.81 -6.04
CA PRO A 551 34.09 -15.73 -5.53
C PRO A 551 34.08 -15.79 -3.99
N LEU A 552 33.26 -14.93 -3.38
CA LEU A 552 33.05 -14.83 -1.96
C LEU A 552 31.71 -15.48 -1.55
N LEU A 553 31.72 -16.18 -0.42
CA LEU A 553 30.55 -16.81 0.19
C LEU A 553 30.19 -16.17 1.53
N SER A 554 29.11 -15.38 1.54
CA SER A 554 28.48 -14.94 2.78
C SER A 554 27.50 -15.99 3.29
N VAL A 555 27.44 -16.22 4.60
CA VAL A 555 26.46 -17.13 5.22
C VAL A 555 25.61 -16.39 6.23
N LEU A 556 24.29 -16.42 6.09
CA LEU A 556 23.36 -15.87 7.07
C LEU A 556 22.97 -16.95 8.08
N CYS A 557 23.29 -16.71 9.34
CA CYS A 557 23.00 -17.54 10.50
C CYS A 557 21.88 -16.90 11.33
N ARG A 558 20.91 -17.72 11.75
CA ARG A 558 19.78 -17.32 12.61
C ARG A 558 19.89 -17.84 14.03
N ARG A 559 20.91 -18.67 14.30
CA ARG A 559 21.23 -19.16 15.64
C ARG A 559 22.73 -19.19 15.85
N VAL A 560 23.16 -18.98 17.10
CA VAL A 560 24.57 -18.93 17.48
C VAL A 560 25.29 -20.24 17.14
N GLU A 561 24.63 -21.39 17.30
CA GLU A 561 25.25 -22.70 17.05
C GLU A 561 25.55 -22.96 15.57
N GLN A 562 24.99 -22.17 14.65
CA GLN A 562 25.29 -22.25 13.22
C GLN A 562 26.61 -21.57 12.86
N ILE A 563 27.09 -20.64 13.69
CA ILE A 563 28.27 -19.81 13.39
C ILE A 563 29.54 -20.64 13.17
N PRO A 564 29.93 -21.56 14.09
CA PRO A 564 31.14 -22.35 13.87
C PRO A 564 31.03 -23.22 12.63
N ALA A 565 29.86 -23.84 12.40
CA ALA A 565 29.64 -24.68 11.23
C ALA A 565 29.77 -23.89 9.91
N ALA A 566 29.32 -22.63 9.88
CA ALA A 566 29.47 -21.76 8.72
C ALA A 566 30.93 -21.38 8.48
N LEU A 567 31.64 -20.89 9.50
CA LEU A 567 33.04 -20.45 9.42
C LEU A 567 33.98 -21.60 9.06
N ASP A 568 33.87 -22.72 9.77
CA ASP A 568 34.72 -23.90 9.56
C ASP A 568 34.62 -24.45 8.14
N SER A 569 33.44 -24.31 7.53
CA SER A 569 33.11 -24.78 6.18
C SER A 569 33.45 -23.78 5.07
N GLY A 570 34.08 -22.66 5.45
CA GLY A 570 34.57 -21.64 4.53
C GLY A 570 33.52 -20.59 4.21
N ALA A 571 32.93 -19.93 5.21
CA ALA A 571 32.26 -18.65 5.00
C ALA A 571 33.31 -17.52 4.96
N ASP A 572 33.19 -16.60 3.99
CA ASP A 572 34.06 -15.40 3.91
C ASP A 572 33.47 -14.20 4.67
N ALA A 573 32.18 -14.26 5.01
CA ALA A 573 31.48 -13.31 5.86
C ALA A 573 30.28 -14.01 6.53
N VAL A 574 29.89 -13.54 7.71
CA VAL A 574 28.72 -14.06 8.43
C VAL A 574 27.71 -12.94 8.66
N TYR A 575 26.45 -13.20 8.33
CA TYR A 575 25.32 -12.33 8.66
C TYR A 575 24.54 -12.95 9.82
N LEU A 576 24.27 -12.18 10.87
CA LEU A 576 23.49 -12.62 12.02
C LEU A 576 22.09 -12.02 11.96
N ASP A 577 21.06 -12.87 11.93
CA ASP A 577 19.64 -12.51 11.85
C ASP A 577 18.88 -13.24 12.97
N PHE A 578 19.07 -12.76 14.20
CA PHE A 578 18.54 -13.41 15.40
C PHE A 578 17.15 -12.86 15.73
N GLU A 579 16.30 -13.74 16.30
CA GLU A 579 14.97 -13.35 16.78
C GLU A 579 15.06 -12.31 17.90
N ASP A 580 16.09 -12.41 18.75
CA ASP A 580 16.38 -11.45 19.81
C ASP A 580 17.67 -10.66 19.52
N ILE A 581 17.52 -9.35 19.39
CA ILE A 581 18.64 -8.42 19.13
C ILE A 581 19.65 -8.41 20.29
N ARG A 582 19.25 -8.81 21.50
CA ARG A 582 20.15 -8.91 22.67
C ARG A 582 21.22 -9.99 22.47
N ASP A 583 20.95 -10.98 21.65
CA ASP A 583 21.89 -12.09 21.40
C ASP A 583 22.98 -11.71 20.39
N TYR A 584 22.90 -10.55 19.74
CA TYR A 584 23.91 -10.13 18.77
C TYR A 584 25.30 -9.98 19.37
N ALA A 585 25.43 -9.51 20.62
CA ALA A 585 26.74 -9.41 21.26
C ALA A 585 27.41 -10.78 21.40
N ALA A 586 26.66 -11.78 21.87
CA ALA A 586 27.14 -13.16 21.97
C ALA A 586 27.45 -13.77 20.59
N GLY A 587 26.66 -13.43 19.56
CA GLY A 587 26.94 -13.87 18.19
C GLY A 587 28.23 -13.26 17.62
N VAL A 588 28.48 -11.97 17.86
CA VAL A 588 29.74 -11.30 17.45
C VAL A 588 30.94 -11.91 18.17
N GLU A 589 30.81 -12.17 19.47
CA GLU A 589 31.83 -12.86 20.28
C GLU A 589 32.13 -14.26 19.73
N ALA A 590 31.10 -15.05 19.44
CA ALA A 590 31.25 -16.39 18.85
C ALA A 590 31.97 -16.39 17.49
N VAL A 591 31.82 -15.33 16.68
CA VAL A 591 32.61 -15.17 15.44
C VAL A 591 34.06 -14.81 15.75
N ARG A 592 34.31 -13.90 16.70
CA ARG A 592 35.65 -13.45 17.09
C ARG A 592 36.48 -14.57 17.75
N GLU A 593 35.84 -15.46 18.49
CA GLU A 593 36.49 -16.59 19.18
C GLU A 593 36.77 -17.79 18.26
N ASN A 594 36.14 -17.85 17.08
CA ASN A 594 36.38 -18.95 16.15
C ASN A 594 37.77 -18.82 15.48
N GLU A 595 38.48 -19.94 15.32
CA GLU A 595 39.82 -19.96 14.71
C GLU A 595 39.84 -19.39 13.28
N LYS A 596 38.74 -19.55 12.53
CA LYS A 596 38.56 -19.02 11.17
C LYS A 596 37.66 -17.79 11.21
N TYR A 597 38.18 -16.70 11.74
CA TYR A 597 37.48 -15.42 11.76
C TYR A 597 37.07 -14.95 10.34
N ALA A 598 35.85 -14.44 10.22
CA ALA A 598 35.35 -13.72 9.05
C ALA A 598 34.55 -12.49 9.50
N PRO A 599 34.48 -11.42 8.68
CA PRO A 599 33.69 -10.24 9.03
C PRO A 599 32.24 -10.56 9.38
N VAL A 600 31.76 -10.03 10.50
CA VAL A 600 30.40 -10.23 11.01
C VAL A 600 29.53 -9.00 10.79
N PHE A 601 28.33 -9.22 10.22
CA PHE A 601 27.34 -8.16 10.04
C PHE A 601 26.03 -8.51 10.75
N LEU A 602 25.42 -7.52 11.40
CA LEU A 602 24.14 -7.70 12.06
C LEU A 602 23.00 -7.28 11.15
N ALA A 603 22.03 -8.18 10.93
CA ALA A 603 20.82 -7.86 10.19
C ALA A 603 19.94 -6.91 10.99
N THR A 604 19.66 -5.76 10.40
CA THR A 604 18.66 -4.83 10.95
C THR A 604 17.27 -5.46 10.85
N PRO A 605 16.31 -5.11 11.73
CA PRO A 605 14.92 -5.51 11.56
C PRO A 605 14.42 -5.22 10.15
N ARG A 606 13.69 -6.18 9.55
CA ARG A 606 13.17 -6.01 8.19
C ARG A 606 12.19 -4.85 8.10
N ILE A 607 11.47 -4.58 9.19
CA ILE A 607 10.63 -3.40 9.38
C ILE A 607 11.07 -2.67 10.65
N GLN A 608 11.13 -1.35 10.59
CA GLN A 608 11.37 -0.50 11.75
C GLN A 608 10.24 0.51 11.88
N LYS A 609 9.55 0.49 13.03
CA LYS A 609 8.52 1.45 13.41
C LYS A 609 9.12 2.61 14.22
N PRO A 610 8.40 3.74 14.38
CA PRO A 610 8.93 4.95 15.00
C PRO A 610 9.48 4.73 16.43
N SER A 611 8.81 3.85 17.20
CA SER A 611 9.17 3.55 18.59
C SER A 611 10.37 2.60 18.76
N GLU A 612 10.97 2.13 17.66
CA GLU A 612 11.93 1.01 17.65
C GLU A 612 13.38 1.42 17.35
N THR A 613 13.68 2.72 17.36
CA THR A 613 15.05 3.24 17.09
C THR A 613 16.10 2.72 18.07
N GLY A 614 15.69 2.28 19.26
CA GLY A 614 16.57 1.66 20.27
C GLY A 614 17.27 0.39 19.80
N TYR A 615 16.69 -0.33 18.83
CA TYR A 615 17.29 -1.54 18.27
C TYR A 615 18.65 -1.27 17.61
N PHE A 616 18.77 -0.18 16.85
CA PHE A 616 20.02 0.16 16.16
C PHE A 616 21.15 0.47 17.14
N LYS A 617 20.85 1.13 18.27
CA LYS A 617 21.83 1.41 19.33
C LYS A 617 22.36 0.13 19.98
N LEU A 618 21.52 -0.89 20.17
CA LEU A 618 21.94 -2.18 20.68
C LEU A 618 22.86 -2.89 19.69
N MET A 619 22.57 -2.80 18.40
CA MET A 619 23.42 -3.36 17.35
C MET A 619 24.80 -2.70 17.29
N GLU A 620 24.89 -1.37 17.43
CA GLU A 620 26.18 -0.66 17.49
C GLU A 620 27.01 -1.09 18.72
N ARG A 621 26.36 -1.29 19.87
CA ARG A 621 27.00 -1.75 21.11
C ARG A 621 27.52 -3.19 21.06
N ALA A 622 27.02 -4.00 20.15
CA ALA A 622 27.56 -5.34 19.89
C ALA A 622 28.88 -5.29 19.10
N GLU A 623 29.32 -4.11 18.64
CA GLU A 623 30.58 -3.87 17.93
C GLU A 623 30.83 -4.83 16.74
N PRO A 624 29.87 -4.99 15.82
CA PRO A 624 30.10 -5.81 14.62
C PRO A 624 31.07 -5.11 13.66
N ASP A 625 31.54 -5.84 12.65
CA ASP A 625 32.28 -5.22 11.53
C ASP A 625 31.36 -4.40 10.62
N GLY A 626 30.08 -4.76 10.58
CA GLY A 626 29.08 -4.02 9.82
C GLY A 626 27.63 -4.36 10.15
N VAL A 627 26.74 -3.81 9.33
CA VAL A 627 25.30 -4.01 9.41
C VAL A 627 24.72 -4.38 8.05
N LEU A 628 23.76 -5.29 8.07
CA LEU A 628 22.95 -5.66 6.92
C LEU A 628 21.63 -4.87 6.98
N ILE A 629 21.53 -3.84 6.14
CA ILE A 629 20.47 -2.83 6.08
C ILE A 629 19.26 -3.38 5.33
N ARG A 630 18.11 -3.50 6.01
CA ARG A 630 16.89 -4.12 5.47
C ARG A 630 15.75 -3.15 5.20
N ASN A 631 15.85 -1.90 5.65
CA ASN A 631 14.83 -0.88 5.46
C ASN A 631 15.45 0.53 5.32
N LEU A 632 14.70 1.48 4.77
CA LEU A 632 15.19 2.84 4.50
C LEU A 632 15.49 3.64 5.77
N GLY A 633 14.80 3.37 6.88
CA GLY A 633 15.08 4.00 8.17
C GLY A 633 16.45 3.59 8.73
N ALA A 634 16.83 2.32 8.57
CA ALA A 634 18.17 1.84 8.89
C ALA A 634 19.22 2.43 7.95
N ALA A 635 18.92 2.55 6.65
CA ALA A 635 19.82 3.20 5.70
C ALA A 635 20.12 4.66 6.11
N GLN A 636 19.10 5.40 6.56
CA GLN A 636 19.27 6.75 7.10
C GLN A 636 20.09 6.78 8.38
N TYR A 637 19.77 5.90 9.35
CA TYR A 637 20.44 5.88 10.65
C TYR A 637 21.95 5.57 10.52
N PHE A 638 22.31 4.54 9.75
CA PHE A 638 23.68 4.06 9.65
C PHE A 638 24.53 4.77 8.60
N ARG A 639 23.97 5.69 7.80
CA ARG A 639 24.63 6.36 6.67
C ARG A 639 26.03 6.90 7.00
N HIS A 640 26.17 7.48 8.18
CA HIS A 640 27.41 8.10 8.68
C HIS A 640 28.09 7.32 9.82
N SER A 641 27.61 6.10 10.10
CA SER A 641 28.23 5.21 11.09
C SER A 641 29.64 4.77 10.63
N PRO A 642 30.60 4.47 11.52
CA PRO A 642 31.87 3.86 11.12
C PRO A 642 31.70 2.41 10.64
N LEU A 643 30.58 1.76 10.97
CA LEU A 643 30.29 0.38 10.58
C LEU A 643 30.19 0.22 9.07
N ARG A 644 30.63 -0.94 8.57
CA ARG A 644 30.39 -1.32 7.17
C ARG A 644 28.90 -1.51 6.92
N ARG A 645 28.43 -1.23 5.69
CA ARG A 645 27.00 -1.30 5.36
C ARG A 645 26.74 -2.11 4.10
N ILE A 646 25.94 -3.15 4.23
CA ILE A 646 25.46 -3.95 3.09
C ILE A 646 23.94 -3.80 3.03
N GLY A 647 23.38 -3.49 1.87
CA GLY A 647 21.93 -3.48 1.67
C GLY A 647 21.40 -4.88 1.41
N ASP A 648 20.26 -5.23 2.00
CA ASP A 648 19.65 -6.54 1.85
C ASP A 648 18.54 -6.57 0.79
N PHE A 649 18.08 -7.79 0.45
CA PHE A 649 17.08 -8.03 -0.59
C PHE A 649 15.77 -7.27 -0.37
N SER A 650 15.43 -6.98 0.90
CA SER A 650 14.20 -6.28 1.30
C SER A 650 14.19 -4.80 0.92
N LEU A 651 15.33 -4.24 0.49
CA LEU A 651 15.41 -2.92 -0.13
C LEU A 651 14.92 -2.94 -1.59
N ASN A 652 14.56 -4.11 -2.13
CA ASN A 652 13.93 -4.28 -3.43
C ASN A 652 14.74 -3.72 -4.62
N VAL A 653 16.05 -3.96 -4.62
CA VAL A 653 16.94 -3.58 -5.74
C VAL A 653 16.61 -4.44 -6.96
N ALA A 654 15.94 -3.83 -7.95
CA ALA A 654 15.44 -4.52 -9.14
C ALA A 654 15.98 -3.96 -10.48
N ASN A 655 16.66 -2.82 -10.44
CA ASN A 655 17.20 -2.13 -11.60
C ASN A 655 18.41 -1.26 -11.17
N PRO A 656 19.25 -0.80 -12.11
CA PRO A 656 20.48 -0.11 -11.77
C PRO A 656 20.28 1.27 -11.14
N TYR A 657 19.15 1.95 -11.37
CA TYR A 657 18.85 3.24 -10.72
C TYR A 657 18.50 3.08 -9.26
N SER A 658 17.70 2.06 -8.92
CA SER A 658 17.45 1.66 -7.55
C SER A 658 18.76 1.32 -6.82
N ALA A 659 19.66 0.61 -7.50
CA ALA A 659 20.99 0.30 -6.96
C ALA A 659 21.83 1.56 -6.72
N ALA A 660 21.93 2.45 -7.72
CA ALA A 660 22.72 3.69 -7.63
C ALA A 660 22.26 4.59 -6.48
N ILE A 661 20.95 4.77 -6.28
CA ILE A 661 20.40 5.54 -5.16
C ILE A 661 20.89 4.96 -3.83
N LEU A 662 20.75 3.66 -3.64
CA LEU A 662 21.07 3.02 -2.38
C LEU A 662 22.59 3.02 -2.12
N LYS A 663 23.41 2.88 -3.16
CA LYS A 663 24.87 3.05 -3.10
C LYS A 663 25.25 4.48 -2.69
N GLU A 664 24.68 5.50 -3.34
CA GLU A 664 25.02 6.92 -3.15
C GLU A 664 24.44 7.49 -1.86
N GLN A 665 23.13 7.34 -1.65
CA GLN A 665 22.39 7.95 -0.55
C GLN A 665 22.45 7.11 0.73
N GLY A 666 22.48 5.79 0.61
CA GLY A 666 22.67 4.89 1.75
C GLY A 666 24.12 4.65 2.15
N ASN A 667 25.08 5.12 1.33
CA ASN A 667 26.52 4.85 1.51
C ASN A 667 26.80 3.33 1.68
N LEU A 668 26.14 2.51 0.85
CA LEU A 668 26.19 1.06 0.94
C LEU A 668 27.37 0.51 0.13
N GLU A 669 28.08 -0.48 0.66
CA GLU A 669 29.21 -1.15 -0.02
C GLU A 669 28.72 -2.12 -1.09
N CYS A 670 27.66 -2.87 -0.77
CA CYS A 670 27.11 -3.95 -1.58
C CYS A 670 25.59 -4.02 -1.38
N LEU A 671 24.88 -4.60 -2.33
CA LEU A 671 23.43 -4.73 -2.36
C LEU A 671 23.04 -6.17 -2.73
N THR A 672 22.26 -6.82 -1.88
CA THR A 672 21.65 -8.10 -2.22
C THR A 672 20.53 -7.87 -3.23
N ILE A 673 20.60 -8.58 -4.36
CA ILE A 673 19.60 -8.48 -5.42
C ILE A 673 18.23 -8.93 -4.88
N SER A 674 17.16 -8.22 -5.25
CA SER A 674 15.80 -8.58 -4.86
C SER A 674 15.44 -10.00 -5.31
N TYR A 675 14.73 -10.73 -4.45
CA TYR A 675 14.25 -12.09 -4.73
C TYR A 675 13.13 -12.15 -5.76
N ASP A 676 12.56 -11.01 -6.17
CA ASP A 676 11.60 -10.97 -7.28
C ASP A 676 12.26 -11.26 -8.65
N LEU A 677 13.59 -11.06 -8.79
CA LEU A 677 14.29 -11.15 -10.07
C LEU A 677 14.62 -12.60 -10.44
N ASN A 678 14.30 -12.97 -11.67
CA ASN A 678 14.76 -14.21 -12.25
C ASN A 678 16.16 -14.13 -12.84
N ALA A 679 16.69 -15.27 -13.28
CA ALA A 679 18.05 -15.33 -13.81
C ALA A 679 18.32 -14.39 -15.00
N GLY A 680 17.35 -14.22 -15.91
CA GLY A 680 17.47 -13.29 -17.03
C GLY A 680 17.51 -11.83 -16.58
N GLN A 681 16.67 -11.46 -15.61
CA GLN A 681 16.61 -10.12 -15.04
C GLN A 681 17.84 -9.79 -14.19
N VAL A 682 18.37 -10.76 -13.45
CA VAL A 682 19.67 -10.65 -12.77
C VAL A 682 20.76 -10.36 -13.80
N ALA A 683 20.77 -11.10 -14.92
CA ALA A 683 21.74 -10.88 -15.99
C ALA A 683 21.61 -9.48 -16.64
N ASP A 684 20.38 -8.99 -16.88
CA ASP A 684 20.15 -7.62 -17.35
C ASP A 684 20.69 -6.57 -16.37
N LEU A 685 20.48 -6.76 -15.06
CA LEU A 685 20.98 -5.88 -14.01
C LEU A 685 22.51 -5.85 -13.97
N LEU A 686 23.16 -7.01 -13.98
CA LEU A 686 24.64 -7.12 -13.95
C LEU A 686 25.30 -6.52 -15.19
N ARG A 687 24.63 -6.50 -16.36
CA ARG A 687 25.12 -5.81 -17.56
C ARG A 687 24.97 -4.29 -17.50
N SER A 688 24.07 -3.79 -16.66
CA SER A 688 23.66 -2.38 -16.66
C SER A 688 24.14 -1.60 -15.43
N ALA A 689 24.84 -2.25 -14.51
CA ALA A 689 25.49 -1.64 -13.36
C ALA A 689 26.75 -2.44 -12.98
N PRO A 690 27.69 -1.86 -12.20
CA PRO A 690 28.90 -2.55 -11.80
C PRO A 690 28.61 -3.84 -11.02
N PRO A 691 29.05 -5.03 -11.48
CA PRO A 691 28.74 -6.32 -10.85
C PRO A 691 29.17 -6.40 -9.38
N GLU A 692 30.24 -5.69 -9.00
CA GLU A 692 30.76 -5.61 -7.64
C GLU A 692 29.82 -4.89 -6.65
N TRP A 693 28.79 -4.20 -7.14
CA TRP A 693 27.74 -3.63 -6.30
C TRP A 693 26.81 -4.69 -5.72
N PHE A 694 26.82 -5.91 -6.27
CA PHE A 694 25.77 -6.89 -6.01
C PHE A 694 26.26 -8.13 -5.26
N GLU A 695 25.34 -8.68 -4.48
CA GLU A 695 25.41 -10.03 -3.92
C GLU A 695 24.14 -10.81 -4.34
N LEU A 696 24.29 -12.10 -4.64
CA LEU A 696 23.16 -12.97 -5.00
C LEU A 696 22.99 -14.11 -4.00
N THR A 697 21.78 -14.27 -3.45
CA THR A 697 21.43 -15.42 -2.63
C THR A 697 21.25 -16.68 -3.49
N LEU A 698 22.13 -17.65 -3.32
CA LEU A 698 22.09 -18.94 -4.01
C LEU A 698 21.26 -19.98 -3.27
N HIS A 699 21.06 -19.85 -1.96
CA HIS A 699 20.31 -20.80 -1.15
C HIS A 699 19.44 -20.08 -0.14
N GLN A 700 18.16 -20.45 -0.08
CA GLN A 700 17.25 -19.94 0.94
C GLN A 700 15.96 -20.75 1.06
N HIS A 701 15.39 -20.72 2.25
CA HIS A 701 13.95 -20.86 2.43
C HIS A 701 13.30 -19.51 2.17
N MET A 702 12.47 -19.39 1.13
CA MET A 702 11.89 -18.09 0.76
C MET A 702 10.98 -17.53 1.87
N PRO A 703 11.18 -16.28 2.35
CA PRO A 703 10.31 -15.67 3.35
C PRO A 703 8.99 -15.20 2.72
N MET A 704 8.01 -16.11 2.68
CA MET A 704 6.72 -15.95 1.99
C MET A 704 5.94 -14.72 2.48
N PHE A 705 5.72 -14.62 3.78
CA PHE A 705 5.00 -13.52 4.42
C PHE A 705 5.88 -12.92 5.50
N HIS A 706 6.01 -11.60 5.53
CA HIS A 706 6.50 -10.85 6.68
C HIS A 706 5.37 -9.94 7.17
N MET A 707 4.91 -10.14 8.40
CA MET A 707 3.62 -9.64 8.86
C MET A 707 3.67 -9.06 10.28
N GLU A 708 2.94 -7.97 10.48
CA GLU A 708 2.67 -7.43 11.82
C GLU A 708 1.73 -8.33 12.63
N HIS A 709 0.95 -9.18 11.95
CA HIS A 709 0.10 -10.16 12.61
C HIS A 709 0.90 -11.27 13.30
N CYS A 710 0.73 -11.43 14.61
CA CYS A 710 1.34 -12.49 15.39
C CYS A 710 0.36 -13.68 15.56
N VAL A 711 0.62 -14.74 14.79
CA VAL A 711 -0.10 -16.03 14.87
C VAL A 711 0.12 -16.69 16.23
N PHE A 712 1.32 -16.55 16.82
CA PHE A 712 1.62 -17.11 18.15
C PHE A 712 0.71 -16.51 19.21
N CYS A 713 0.62 -15.17 19.27
CA CYS A 713 -0.27 -14.48 20.20
C CYS A 713 -1.74 -14.90 19.98
N THR A 714 -2.18 -14.94 18.73
CA THR A 714 -3.60 -15.14 18.40
C THR A 714 -4.13 -16.54 18.69
N PHE A 715 -3.30 -17.57 18.47
CA PHE A 715 -3.76 -18.96 18.50
C PHE A 715 -3.11 -19.80 19.61
N LEU A 716 -2.09 -19.28 20.30
CA LEU A 716 -1.37 -20.00 21.37
C LEU A 716 -1.35 -19.23 22.71
N SER A 717 -2.07 -18.12 22.84
CA SER A 717 -2.16 -17.37 24.09
C SER A 717 -3.58 -16.84 24.37
N GLY A 718 -3.83 -16.41 25.61
CA GLY A 718 -5.02 -15.61 25.97
C GLY A 718 -4.82 -14.10 25.84
N GLY A 719 -3.65 -13.65 25.37
CA GLY A 719 -3.31 -12.24 25.19
C GLY A 719 -3.76 -11.67 23.84
N THR A 720 -3.57 -10.37 23.68
CA THR A 720 -3.96 -9.63 22.47
C THR A 720 -2.76 -9.00 21.74
N SER A 721 -1.63 -8.83 22.42
CA SER A 721 -0.42 -8.18 21.90
C SER A 721 0.85 -8.72 22.57
N TYR A 722 2.01 -8.24 22.13
CA TYR A 722 3.32 -8.57 22.73
C TYR A 722 3.41 -8.24 24.23
N LYS A 723 2.55 -7.35 24.75
CA LYS A 723 2.56 -6.94 26.16
C LYS A 723 1.97 -7.98 27.10
N ASN A 724 1.14 -8.89 26.61
CA ASN A 724 0.35 -9.82 27.45
C ASN A 724 0.21 -11.23 26.85
N CYS A 725 0.92 -11.56 25.78
CA CYS A 725 0.82 -12.89 25.15
C CYS A 725 1.60 -14.00 25.87
N GLY A 726 2.50 -13.66 26.81
CA GLY A 726 3.37 -14.64 27.48
C GLY A 726 4.49 -15.22 26.60
N ARG A 727 4.73 -14.61 25.43
CA ARG A 727 5.80 -14.96 24.46
C ARG A 727 5.88 -16.44 24.07
N PRO A 728 4.77 -17.07 23.59
CA PRO A 728 4.79 -18.44 23.12
C PRO A 728 5.78 -18.70 21.97
N CYS A 729 6.16 -17.67 21.22
CA CYS A 729 7.20 -17.77 20.18
C CYS A 729 8.57 -18.19 20.71
N GLU A 730 8.91 -17.86 21.97
CA GLU A 730 10.19 -18.24 22.59
C GLU A 730 10.20 -19.70 23.10
N GLN A 731 9.02 -20.33 23.20
CA GLN A 731 8.85 -21.65 23.82
C GLN A 731 8.54 -22.75 22.81
N TYR A 732 7.94 -22.38 21.67
CA TYR A 732 7.33 -23.32 20.74
C TYR A 732 7.91 -23.17 19.34
N ARG A 733 8.28 -24.31 18.73
CA ARG A 733 8.52 -24.38 17.29
C ARG A 733 7.18 -24.49 16.58
N VAL A 734 6.86 -23.50 15.76
CA VAL A 734 5.58 -23.42 15.06
C VAL A 734 5.77 -23.56 13.56
N GLN A 735 4.89 -24.36 12.96
CA GLN A 735 4.78 -24.49 11.51
C GLN A 735 3.32 -24.36 11.10
N LEU A 736 3.08 -23.82 9.91
CA LEU A 736 1.77 -23.84 9.27
C LEU A 736 1.76 -24.89 8.17
N ARG A 737 0.86 -25.86 8.29
CA ARG A 737 0.60 -26.82 7.21
C ARG A 737 -0.42 -26.24 6.24
N ASP A 738 -0.06 -26.14 4.98
CA ASP A 738 -0.98 -25.68 3.94
C ASP A 738 -1.93 -26.80 3.47
N ARG A 739 -2.75 -26.50 2.46
CA ARG A 739 -3.72 -27.45 1.89
C ARG A 739 -3.11 -28.59 1.07
N VAL A 740 -1.85 -28.49 0.64
CA VAL A 740 -1.14 -29.57 -0.08
C VAL A 740 -0.28 -30.41 0.85
N GLY A 741 -0.27 -30.09 2.15
CA GLY A 741 0.43 -30.83 3.19
C GLY A 741 1.84 -30.32 3.48
N GLN A 742 2.29 -29.26 2.81
CA GLN A 742 3.61 -28.66 3.02
C GLN A 742 3.66 -27.97 4.39
N LEU A 743 4.73 -28.21 5.15
CA LEU A 743 4.98 -27.57 6.45
C LEU A 743 5.86 -26.34 6.28
N HIS A 744 5.35 -25.17 6.66
CA HIS A 744 6.03 -23.88 6.54
C HIS A 744 6.48 -23.38 7.92
N PRO A 745 7.80 -23.23 8.18
CA PRO A 745 8.29 -22.68 9.44
C PRO A 745 7.81 -21.24 9.67
N LEU A 746 7.43 -20.93 10.91
CA LEU A 746 7.00 -19.61 11.33
C LEU A 746 7.94 -19.14 12.44
N LEU A 747 8.58 -17.99 12.24
CA LEU A 747 9.47 -17.34 13.21
C LEU A 747 8.93 -15.97 13.59
N ALA A 748 9.35 -15.43 14.74
CA ALA A 748 9.02 -14.08 15.17
C ALA A 748 10.32 -13.25 15.32
N ASP A 749 10.29 -11.98 14.90
CA ASP A 749 11.41 -11.06 15.12
C ASP A 749 11.30 -10.29 16.45
N ALA A 750 12.30 -9.45 16.73
CA ALA A 750 12.39 -8.67 17.96
C ALA A 750 11.24 -7.66 18.17
N GLY A 751 10.48 -7.32 17.13
CA GLY A 751 9.26 -6.52 17.21
C GLY A 751 7.99 -7.37 17.21
N CYS A 752 8.10 -8.68 17.45
CA CYS A 752 7.02 -9.67 17.41
C CYS A 752 6.34 -9.79 16.04
N ARG A 753 7.04 -9.43 14.96
CA ARG A 753 6.53 -9.61 13.59
C ARG A 753 6.83 -11.02 13.15
N ASN A 754 5.84 -11.67 12.55
CA ASN A 754 6.00 -13.03 12.12
C ASN A 754 6.54 -13.10 10.69
N THR A 755 7.45 -14.04 10.44
CA THR A 755 7.85 -14.45 9.09
C THR A 755 7.49 -15.91 8.88
N LEU A 756 6.68 -16.19 7.86
CA LEU A 756 6.41 -17.55 7.40
C LEU A 756 7.36 -17.87 6.23
N PHE A 757 8.15 -18.91 6.39
CA PHE A 757 9.12 -19.36 5.38
C PHE A 757 8.58 -20.52 4.56
N ASN A 758 9.01 -20.64 3.31
CA ASN A 758 8.73 -21.83 2.52
C ASN A 758 9.35 -23.05 3.20
N GLY A 759 8.58 -24.13 3.33
CA GLY A 759 9.08 -25.39 3.89
C GLY A 759 10.16 -26.04 3.06
N ARG A 760 10.21 -25.74 1.76
CA ARG A 760 11.23 -26.25 0.83
C ARG A 760 12.19 -25.13 0.46
N ALA A 761 13.48 -25.37 0.64
CA ALA A 761 14.51 -24.44 0.19
C ALA A 761 14.65 -24.45 -1.34
N GLN A 762 15.03 -23.31 -1.89
CA GLN A 762 15.32 -23.09 -3.29
C GLN A 762 16.81 -22.80 -3.50
N THR A 763 17.29 -23.02 -4.72
CA THR A 763 18.65 -22.68 -5.12
C THR A 763 18.77 -22.11 -6.53
N GLY A 764 19.64 -21.11 -6.66
CA GLY A 764 20.13 -20.57 -7.93
C GLY A 764 21.43 -21.21 -8.44
N ALA A 765 21.87 -22.34 -7.86
CA ALA A 765 23.18 -22.95 -8.13
C ALA A 765 23.45 -23.24 -9.62
N GLY A 766 22.43 -23.61 -10.41
CA GLY A 766 22.58 -23.86 -11.85
C GLY A 766 23.04 -22.65 -12.64
N PHE A 767 22.69 -21.44 -12.19
CA PHE A 767 23.02 -20.18 -12.86
C PHE A 767 24.35 -19.57 -12.39
N PHE A 768 25.01 -20.17 -11.40
CA PHE A 768 26.24 -19.64 -10.79
C PHE A 768 27.32 -19.28 -11.83
N ARG A 769 27.62 -20.20 -12.75
CA ARG A 769 28.66 -19.99 -13.78
C ARG A 769 28.30 -18.85 -14.74
N ASP A 770 27.02 -18.64 -15.02
CA ASP A 770 26.57 -17.58 -15.92
C ASP A 770 26.71 -16.20 -15.28
N PHE A 771 26.44 -16.08 -13.97
CA PHE A 771 26.66 -14.83 -13.25
C PHE A 771 28.13 -14.54 -12.99
N ARG A 772 28.95 -15.58 -12.76
CA ARG A 772 30.42 -15.44 -12.69
C ARG A 772 30.98 -14.87 -13.99
N ARG A 773 30.51 -15.36 -15.16
CA ARG A 773 30.89 -14.83 -16.48
C ARG A 773 30.49 -13.36 -16.68
N GLN A 774 29.50 -12.89 -15.93
CA GLN A 774 29.05 -11.49 -15.92
C GLN A 774 29.74 -10.64 -14.83
N GLY A 775 30.76 -11.18 -14.16
CA GLY A 775 31.57 -10.46 -13.19
C GLY A 775 31.07 -10.50 -11.74
N LEU A 776 29.92 -11.10 -11.46
CA LEU A 776 29.42 -11.21 -10.09
C LEU A 776 30.36 -12.10 -9.26
N SER A 777 30.82 -11.60 -8.11
CA SER A 777 31.75 -12.33 -7.24
C SER A 777 31.20 -12.66 -5.87
N ARG A 778 30.09 -12.06 -5.42
CA ARG A 778 29.55 -12.28 -4.07
C ARG A 778 28.28 -13.11 -4.11
N PHE A 779 28.26 -14.18 -3.33
CA PHE A 779 27.15 -15.11 -3.24
C PHE A 779 26.78 -15.37 -1.78
N ARG A 780 25.49 -15.57 -1.52
CA ARG A 780 24.97 -15.81 -0.17
C ARG A 780 24.29 -17.15 -0.05
N VAL A 781 24.47 -17.78 1.10
CA VAL A 781 23.67 -18.90 1.60
C VAL A 781 22.92 -18.45 2.86
N GLU A 782 21.62 -18.65 2.91
CA GLU A 782 20.82 -18.38 4.12
C GLU A 782 20.40 -19.67 4.83
N LEU A 783 20.84 -19.82 6.08
CA LEU A 783 20.38 -20.88 6.97
C LEU A 783 19.08 -20.46 7.65
N LEU A 784 18.15 -21.38 7.85
CA LEU A 784 16.93 -21.13 8.61
C LEU A 784 17.03 -21.76 9.99
N ASP A 785 16.53 -22.97 10.14
CA ASP A 785 16.53 -23.74 11.38
C ASP A 785 17.44 -24.97 11.29
N ASP A 786 18.41 -24.96 10.37
CA ASP A 786 19.39 -26.01 10.10
C ASP A 786 20.30 -26.30 11.30
N SER A 787 20.41 -27.56 11.70
CA SER A 787 21.34 -28.01 12.75
C SER A 787 22.81 -27.71 12.34
N PRO A 788 23.76 -27.67 13.29
CA PRO A 788 25.17 -27.45 12.97
C PRO A 788 25.71 -28.42 11.90
N ASP A 789 25.32 -29.70 11.95
CA ASP A 789 25.73 -30.70 10.95
C ASP A 789 25.14 -30.41 9.56
N LYS A 790 23.86 -30.05 9.50
CA LYS A 790 23.20 -29.68 8.24
C LYS A 790 23.79 -28.39 7.68
N ALA A 791 24.06 -27.40 8.53
CA ALA A 791 24.73 -26.16 8.16
C ALA A 791 26.13 -26.43 7.59
N ARG A 792 26.94 -27.28 8.24
CA ARG A 792 28.27 -27.69 7.77
C ARG A 792 28.21 -28.34 6.39
N LEU A 793 27.30 -29.31 6.22
CA LEU A 793 27.08 -29.97 4.93
C LEU A 793 26.69 -28.95 3.84
N LEU A 794 25.69 -28.12 4.12
CA LEU A 794 25.15 -27.14 3.19
C LEU A 794 26.22 -26.13 2.76
N VAL A 795 26.88 -25.47 3.71
CA VAL A 795 27.92 -24.46 3.43
C VAL A 795 29.09 -25.09 2.68
N SER A 796 29.53 -26.30 3.05
CA SER A 796 30.62 -27.00 2.34
C SER A 796 30.27 -27.28 0.87
N ARG A 797 28.99 -27.54 0.55
CA ARG A 797 28.55 -27.79 -0.83
C ARG A 797 28.53 -26.52 -1.67
N TYR A 798 28.07 -25.41 -1.12
CA TYR A 798 28.13 -24.12 -1.82
C TYR A 798 29.56 -23.61 -1.95
N ARG A 799 30.41 -23.77 -0.93
CA ARG A 799 31.85 -23.52 -1.06
C ARG A 799 32.45 -24.37 -2.17
N GLY A 800 32.13 -25.66 -2.21
CA GLY A 800 32.55 -26.55 -3.29
C GLY A 800 32.03 -26.14 -4.68
N LEU A 801 30.82 -25.56 -4.78
CA LEU A 801 30.31 -24.99 -6.03
C LEU A 801 31.16 -23.81 -6.49
N LEU A 802 31.53 -22.92 -5.56
CA LEU A 802 32.34 -21.73 -5.83
C LEU A 802 33.77 -22.11 -6.26
N ASP A 803 34.36 -23.11 -5.61
CA ASP A 803 35.73 -23.55 -5.86
C ASP A 803 35.81 -24.59 -7.01
N GLY A 804 34.66 -25.03 -7.54
CA GLY A 804 34.57 -25.99 -8.65
C GLY A 804 34.66 -27.48 -8.27
N SER A 805 34.78 -27.81 -6.98
CA SER A 805 34.82 -29.18 -6.46
C SER A 805 33.44 -29.86 -6.34
N CYS A 806 32.36 -29.09 -6.45
CA CYS A 806 30.97 -29.57 -6.47
C CYS A 806 30.22 -29.01 -7.69
N THR A 807 29.45 -29.85 -8.39
CA THR A 807 28.58 -29.39 -9.49
C THR A 807 27.20 -29.01 -8.94
N ALA A 808 26.51 -28.09 -9.62
CA ALA A 808 25.14 -27.69 -9.25
C ALA A 808 24.19 -28.91 -9.17
N ALA A 809 24.24 -29.81 -10.15
CA ALA A 809 23.43 -31.02 -10.16
C ALA A 809 23.71 -31.96 -8.97
N ARG A 810 24.98 -32.07 -8.55
CA ARG A 810 25.36 -32.84 -7.36
C ARG A 810 24.82 -32.16 -6.09
N LEU A 811 25.00 -30.86 -5.97
CA LEU A 811 24.52 -30.06 -4.84
C LEU A 811 23.00 -30.17 -4.69
N ILE A 812 22.24 -29.99 -5.78
CA ILE A 812 20.77 -30.06 -5.79
C ILE A 812 20.28 -31.42 -5.29
N ARG A 813 20.89 -32.50 -5.79
CA ARG A 813 20.54 -33.87 -5.40
C ARG A 813 20.89 -34.16 -3.94
N GLU A 814 22.05 -33.74 -3.47
CA GLU A 814 22.51 -34.05 -2.10
C GLU A 814 21.79 -33.21 -1.03
N LEU A 815 21.32 -32.01 -1.35
CA LEU A 815 20.64 -31.11 -0.42
C LEU A 815 19.10 -31.16 -0.51
N ASP A 816 18.54 -31.87 -1.50
CA ASP A 816 17.09 -31.93 -1.79
C ASP A 816 16.42 -30.55 -1.89
N VAL A 817 17.04 -29.67 -2.69
CA VAL A 817 16.59 -28.29 -2.89
C VAL A 817 15.92 -28.12 -4.25
N ALA A 818 14.98 -27.18 -4.37
CA ALA A 818 14.35 -26.86 -5.65
C ALA A 818 15.25 -25.90 -6.46
N GLU A 819 15.58 -26.24 -7.70
CA GLU A 819 16.31 -25.31 -8.59
C GLU A 819 15.36 -24.22 -9.10
N GLN A 820 15.48 -23.03 -8.51
CA GLN A 820 14.64 -21.87 -8.81
C GLN A 820 15.37 -20.59 -8.40
N LEU A 821 15.32 -19.57 -9.27
CA LEU A 821 15.77 -18.22 -8.97
C LEU A 821 14.69 -17.24 -9.43
N GLY A 822 14.00 -16.62 -8.47
CA GLY A 822 12.95 -15.63 -8.69
C GLY A 822 11.80 -16.09 -9.60
N THR A 823 11.18 -15.12 -10.28
CA THR A 823 9.98 -15.34 -11.11
C THR A 823 10.31 -15.66 -12.57
N THR A 824 10.23 -16.92 -13.01
CA THR A 824 10.74 -17.38 -14.33
C THR A 824 10.14 -16.68 -15.56
N GLU A 825 8.97 -16.03 -15.48
CA GLU A 825 8.41 -15.22 -16.57
C GLU A 825 7.95 -13.85 -16.05
N GLY A 826 8.58 -12.77 -16.51
CA GLY A 826 8.05 -11.42 -16.32
C GLY A 826 6.79 -11.25 -17.16
N THR A 827 5.62 -11.13 -16.53
CA THR A 827 4.31 -11.08 -17.16
C THR A 827 3.99 -9.79 -17.94
N LEU A 828 4.95 -8.85 -18.03
CA LEU A 828 4.81 -7.63 -18.84
C LEU A 828 5.35 -7.75 -20.27
N ARG A 829 5.79 -8.94 -20.71
CA ARG A 829 5.99 -9.16 -22.16
C ARG A 829 4.62 -9.27 -22.83
N PRO A 830 4.29 -8.44 -23.83
CA PRO A 830 3.10 -8.69 -24.64
C PRO A 830 3.22 -10.08 -25.24
N ARG A 831 2.13 -10.86 -25.14
CA ARG A 831 2.00 -12.15 -25.83
C ARG A 831 1.96 -11.95 -27.34
#